data_AF-A0A534M4S1-F1
#
_entry.id   AF-A0A534M4S1-F1
#
_cell.length_a   1.000
_cell.length_b   1.000
_cell.length_c   1.000
_cell.angle_alpha   90.00
_cell.angle_beta   90.00
_cell.angle_gamma   90.00
#
_symmetry.space_group_name_H-M   'P 1'
#
loop_
_entity.id
_entity.type
_entity.pdbx_description
1 polymer ?
#
loop_
_entity_poly.entity_id
_entity_poly.type
_entity_poly.pdbx_seq_one_letter_code
_entity_poly.pdbx_strand_id
1 'polypeptide(L)'
;MTAPAGNLTVNNGATLTAGTSVVSVTNVTMTGGTSGTITASGSWTVAGNWDTSGAGSVLTATSSTVTMSGAANTVKILNASNGFGALTISGTVTTASAITLAGLLTVSGTFDTTATNYGLSVGGGLTVSGAAGILRTNGSTVSVAGNVSVNNAGGYITSGGAGSWTVSGSWTNASTSASWSFAAPITFNASVSQTMTFAVLPGAAAEFNNITFNSGASTVTFTMATNRLIWSGTLSVQGGAGATTLATSNLALTGGALTIGNGGVLTANASAVSVSNVTMAGGASGTLTFTTGAWTVTGNWDSSGAGSTLTAGTSTVTMTGAGTTVRILNASNGFAALTINGTVSAASALTTSGLVTVSGTLDTTVANYGLTIGGGLTVNGATGILRANASTVSIAGNVNVNNAAGYITSTAGGSWTASGSWTNSSTSGSWSFAAPITFNSSSSQTMTWGNPTLEFGGNVRFNSGGSTVTFTMAANSLDVGGTLTIAGGAGTTTLNTSGSNLAINAVTFVVDAGGALTANGSTITVTSIDTHLGTFTVGGSTVVVNASGGSINLTQTVNNLTVSPAISTTFTGSLTWTGTLVFTNAGTVAFGTSSLTSSGAATLTFASATITMSSGNWDTSSATTFTATSSSVTFSGTGNLRIGGSASFGALTVSGGTRTLQSQLTMAGPLTLSGGTLAKGTNALTANAGLTMSGGALTSTSGGVTITGNVSIAAAASYIAFGSESWTVSG
;
A
#
# COMPACT_ATOMS: atom_id res chain seq x y z
N MET A 1 -35.99 -18.57 66.87
CA MET A 1 -35.39 -18.57 68.23
C MET A 1 -34.40 -17.42 68.28
N THR A 2 -34.63 -16.41 69.11
CA THR A 2 -33.71 -15.27 69.31
C THR A 2 -33.16 -15.33 70.73
N ALA A 3 -32.03 -16.01 70.92
CA ALA A 3 -31.27 -16.09 72.18
C ALA A 3 -29.78 -16.33 71.85
N PRO A 4 -28.81 -16.05 72.75
CA PRO A 4 -27.38 -15.96 72.44
C PRO A 4 -26.80 -17.24 71.81
N ALA A 5 -25.90 -17.04 70.85
CA ALA A 5 -25.46 -18.01 69.84
C ALA A 5 -24.72 -19.25 70.40
N GLY A 6 -25.45 -20.33 70.66
CA GLY A 6 -24.88 -21.67 70.81
C GLY A 6 -24.45 -22.28 69.47
N ASN A 7 -23.73 -23.40 69.53
CA ASN A 7 -23.50 -24.25 68.35
C ASN A 7 -24.79 -25.03 68.03
N LEU A 8 -25.14 -25.11 66.75
CA LEU A 8 -26.17 -26.00 66.25
C LEU A 8 -25.53 -27.27 65.69
N THR A 9 -25.86 -28.41 66.31
CA THR A 9 -25.45 -29.73 65.83
C THR A 9 -26.68 -30.54 65.48
N VAL A 10 -26.76 -31.07 64.26
CA VAL A 10 -27.79 -32.06 63.88
C VAL A 10 -27.15 -33.44 63.91
N ASN A 11 -27.59 -34.26 64.86
CA ASN A 11 -27.08 -35.61 65.06
C ASN A 11 -27.54 -36.58 63.95
N ASN A 12 -26.92 -37.75 63.88
CA ASN A 12 -27.30 -38.80 62.92
C ASN A 12 -28.81 -39.11 62.97
N GLY A 13 -29.47 -39.10 61.81
CA GLY A 13 -30.90 -39.37 61.67
C GLY A 13 -31.84 -38.26 62.15
N ALA A 14 -31.33 -37.18 62.74
CA ALA A 14 -32.16 -36.07 63.19
C ALA A 14 -32.62 -35.18 62.02
N THR A 15 -33.82 -34.62 62.14
CA THR A 15 -34.37 -33.65 61.19
C THR A 15 -34.64 -32.32 61.89
N LEU A 16 -34.11 -31.24 61.34
CA LEU A 16 -34.40 -29.87 61.74
C LEU A 16 -35.16 -29.17 60.63
N THR A 17 -36.36 -28.67 60.93
CA THR A 17 -37.14 -27.82 60.01
C THR A 17 -37.28 -26.44 60.64
N ALA A 18 -36.53 -25.46 60.15
CA ALA A 18 -36.56 -24.10 60.69
C ALA A 18 -37.63 -23.21 60.04
N GLY A 19 -38.20 -23.62 58.91
CA GLY A 19 -39.16 -22.81 58.15
C GLY A 19 -38.61 -21.42 57.84
N THR A 20 -39.48 -20.40 57.91
CA THR A 20 -39.14 -18.98 57.71
C THR A 20 -38.52 -18.30 58.94
N SER A 21 -38.24 -19.05 60.01
CA SER A 21 -37.66 -18.50 61.23
C SER A 21 -36.32 -17.84 60.98
N VAL A 22 -36.06 -16.74 61.70
CA VAL A 22 -34.70 -16.18 61.81
C VAL A 22 -33.91 -17.04 62.79
N VAL A 23 -32.74 -17.50 62.36
CA VAL A 23 -31.83 -18.36 63.13
C VAL A 23 -30.49 -17.64 63.28
N SER A 24 -29.99 -17.53 64.51
CA SER A 24 -28.66 -16.98 64.80
C SER A 24 -27.88 -17.96 65.68
N VAL A 25 -26.74 -18.44 65.19
CA VAL A 25 -25.94 -19.50 65.82
C VAL A 25 -24.44 -19.23 65.64
N THR A 26 -23.61 -19.86 66.47
CA THR A 26 -22.15 -19.75 66.33
C THR A 26 -21.68 -20.69 65.24
N ASN A 27 -21.76 -22.00 65.42
CA ASN A 27 -21.42 -22.99 64.39
C ASN A 27 -22.65 -23.77 63.93
N VAL A 28 -22.64 -24.27 62.70
CA VAL A 28 -23.58 -25.29 62.19
C VAL A 28 -22.77 -26.54 61.87
N THR A 29 -23.16 -27.70 62.41
CA THR A 29 -22.45 -28.96 62.22
C THR A 29 -23.40 -30.13 61.95
N MET A 30 -23.18 -30.82 60.84
CA MET A 30 -23.84 -32.07 60.43
C MET A 30 -22.81 -33.02 59.79
N THR A 31 -21.97 -33.66 60.61
CA THR A 31 -20.78 -34.39 60.13
C THR A 31 -20.76 -35.89 60.45
N GLY A 32 -21.77 -36.43 61.13
CA GLY A 32 -21.80 -37.84 61.56
C GLY A 32 -21.98 -38.86 60.42
N GLY A 33 -21.68 -40.14 60.70
CA GLY A 33 -21.59 -41.21 59.69
C GLY A 33 -22.90 -41.67 59.01
N THR A 34 -24.08 -41.30 59.55
CA THR A 34 -25.39 -41.52 58.90
C THR A 34 -26.10 -40.20 58.55
N SER A 35 -25.65 -39.11 59.18
CA SER A 35 -26.08 -37.70 59.12
C SER A 35 -27.60 -37.42 59.04
N GLY A 36 -27.98 -36.14 59.01
CA GLY A 36 -29.35 -35.67 59.27
C GLY A 36 -29.89 -34.76 58.16
N THR A 37 -31.11 -34.24 58.36
CA THR A 37 -31.77 -33.32 57.42
C THR A 37 -31.92 -31.92 58.03
N ILE A 38 -31.48 -30.87 57.32
CA ILE A 38 -31.88 -29.49 57.59
C ILE A 38 -32.77 -29.01 56.45
N THR A 39 -33.97 -28.54 56.79
CA THR A 39 -34.84 -27.79 55.88
C THR A 39 -34.91 -26.33 56.33
N ALA A 40 -34.37 -25.43 55.51
CA ALA A 40 -34.24 -24.01 55.79
C ALA A 40 -34.93 -23.17 54.70
N SER A 41 -35.83 -22.26 55.11
CA SER A 41 -36.47 -21.28 54.21
C SER A 41 -36.47 -19.84 54.73
N GLY A 42 -35.85 -19.59 55.89
CA GLY A 42 -35.70 -18.27 56.53
C GLY A 42 -34.28 -17.70 56.46
N SER A 43 -34.02 -16.67 57.27
CA SER A 43 -32.70 -16.03 57.37
C SER A 43 -31.85 -16.67 58.47
N TRP A 44 -30.62 -17.01 58.15
CA TRP A 44 -29.65 -17.62 59.05
C TRP A 44 -28.44 -16.70 59.19
N THR A 45 -28.00 -16.44 60.41
CA THR A 45 -26.75 -15.73 60.69
C THR A 45 -25.82 -16.66 61.47
N VAL A 46 -24.65 -16.93 60.90
CA VAL A 46 -23.66 -17.85 61.44
C VAL A 46 -22.36 -17.08 61.69
N ALA A 47 -21.99 -16.97 62.97
CA ALA A 47 -20.79 -16.23 63.37
C ALA A 47 -19.51 -17.09 63.27
N GLY A 48 -19.62 -18.40 63.14
CA GLY A 48 -18.53 -19.38 63.07
C GLY A 48 -18.59 -20.23 61.80
N ASN A 49 -18.20 -21.50 61.91
CA ASN A 49 -18.13 -22.46 60.80
C ASN A 49 -19.50 -23.00 60.40
N TRP A 50 -19.65 -23.29 59.11
CA TRP A 50 -20.75 -24.08 58.56
C TRP A 50 -20.18 -25.38 57.98
N ASP A 51 -20.50 -26.52 58.57
CA ASP A 51 -20.09 -27.83 58.06
C ASP A 51 -21.28 -28.80 57.99
N THR A 52 -21.76 -29.02 56.76
CA THR A 52 -22.79 -30.02 56.43
C THR A 52 -22.23 -31.09 55.49
N SER A 53 -20.98 -31.50 55.72
CA SER A 53 -20.26 -32.47 54.89
C SER A 53 -20.40 -33.93 55.31
N GLY A 54 -21.21 -34.25 56.33
CA GLY A 54 -21.42 -35.61 56.80
C GLY A 54 -22.05 -36.51 55.73
N ALA A 55 -21.61 -37.77 55.65
CA ALA A 55 -22.12 -38.74 54.69
C ALA A 55 -23.61 -39.04 54.92
N GLY A 56 -24.45 -38.77 53.92
CA GLY A 56 -25.92 -38.87 54.01
C GLY A 56 -26.66 -37.56 54.31
N SER A 57 -25.94 -36.42 54.43
CA SER A 57 -26.55 -35.17 54.87
C SER A 57 -27.47 -34.64 53.78
N VAL A 58 -28.63 -34.14 54.20
CA VAL A 58 -29.60 -33.48 53.32
C VAL A 58 -29.84 -32.06 53.81
N LEU A 59 -29.29 -31.07 53.11
CA LEU A 59 -29.57 -29.66 53.29
C LEU A 59 -30.53 -29.18 52.20
N THR A 60 -31.80 -28.98 52.56
CA THR A 60 -32.81 -28.37 51.70
C THR A 60 -32.91 -26.88 52.06
N ALA A 61 -32.04 -26.07 51.45
CA ALA A 61 -31.88 -24.66 51.80
C ALA A 61 -32.18 -23.68 50.65
N THR A 62 -32.79 -24.15 49.55
CA THR A 62 -32.93 -23.41 48.28
C THR A 62 -33.68 -22.08 48.37
N SER A 63 -34.48 -21.86 49.42
CA SER A 63 -35.18 -20.59 49.68
C SER A 63 -34.60 -19.78 50.87
N SER A 64 -33.59 -20.30 51.56
CA SER A 64 -32.98 -19.64 52.71
C SER A 64 -31.96 -18.57 52.31
N THR A 65 -31.69 -17.63 53.21
CA THR A 65 -30.54 -16.72 53.11
C THR A 65 -29.61 -16.98 54.29
N VAL A 66 -28.39 -17.45 54.02
CA VAL A 66 -27.37 -17.67 55.05
C VAL A 66 -26.37 -16.52 55.05
N THR A 67 -26.09 -15.94 56.21
CA THR A 67 -25.11 -14.86 56.39
C THR A 67 -23.99 -15.35 57.28
N MET A 68 -22.78 -15.42 56.73
CA MET A 68 -21.55 -15.74 57.47
C MET A 68 -20.86 -14.43 57.87
N SER A 69 -20.76 -14.15 59.17
CA SER A 69 -20.35 -12.82 59.69
C SER A 69 -19.05 -12.79 60.49
N GLY A 70 -18.52 -13.94 60.91
CA GLY A 70 -17.30 -13.98 61.71
C GLY A 70 -15.98 -13.93 60.93
N ALA A 71 -14.88 -13.81 61.66
CA ALA A 71 -13.54 -13.77 61.12
C ALA A 71 -12.91 -15.18 61.11
N ALA A 72 -12.29 -15.55 59.97
CA ALA A 72 -11.57 -16.81 59.77
C ALA A 72 -12.45 -18.08 59.88
N ASN A 73 -13.66 -18.00 59.34
CA ASN A 73 -14.60 -19.13 59.32
C ASN A 73 -14.41 -20.02 58.09
N THR A 74 -14.91 -21.24 58.17
CA THR A 74 -14.98 -22.16 57.04
C THR A 74 -16.42 -22.48 56.66
N VAL A 75 -16.65 -22.71 55.35
CA VAL A 75 -17.90 -23.25 54.83
C VAL A 75 -17.64 -24.53 54.06
N LYS A 76 -18.38 -25.59 54.41
CA LYS A 76 -18.24 -26.93 53.86
C LYS A 76 -19.60 -27.57 53.69
N ILE A 77 -19.89 -28.05 52.49
CA ILE A 77 -21.09 -28.83 52.15
C ILE A 77 -20.68 -30.19 51.59
N LEU A 78 -21.57 -31.18 51.69
CA LEU A 78 -21.35 -32.53 51.18
C LEU A 78 -21.17 -32.57 49.66
N ASN A 79 -22.07 -31.91 48.93
CA ASN A 79 -22.15 -31.92 47.47
C ASN A 79 -23.09 -30.80 46.97
N ALA A 80 -23.28 -30.70 45.65
CA ALA A 80 -24.11 -29.67 45.04
C ALA A 80 -25.59 -29.68 45.46
N SER A 81 -26.16 -30.85 45.83
CA SER A 81 -27.55 -30.92 46.32
C SER A 81 -27.70 -30.38 47.75
N ASN A 82 -26.60 -30.23 48.48
CA ASN A 82 -26.52 -29.57 49.78
C ASN A 82 -26.14 -28.08 49.65
N GLY A 83 -26.58 -27.44 48.57
CA GLY A 83 -26.30 -26.04 48.29
C GLY A 83 -27.19 -25.06 49.07
N PHE A 84 -26.80 -23.79 49.07
CA PHE A 84 -27.56 -22.71 49.70
C PHE A 84 -28.62 -22.12 48.76
N GLY A 85 -29.63 -21.46 49.32
CA GLY A 85 -30.51 -20.56 48.57
C GLY A 85 -29.74 -19.30 48.18
N ALA A 86 -29.55 -18.39 49.14
CA ALA A 86 -28.63 -17.27 49.04
C ALA A 86 -27.55 -17.34 50.13
N LEU A 87 -26.36 -16.83 49.85
CA LEU A 87 -25.26 -16.72 50.81
C LEU A 87 -24.73 -15.30 50.84
N THR A 88 -24.59 -14.74 52.03
CA THR A 88 -23.97 -13.45 52.28
C THR A 88 -22.72 -13.65 53.12
N ILE A 89 -21.60 -13.15 52.64
CA ILE A 89 -20.32 -13.14 53.34
C ILE A 89 -20.06 -11.71 53.81
N SER A 90 -20.12 -11.47 55.12
CA SER A 90 -19.80 -10.17 55.72
C SER A 90 -18.51 -10.19 56.54
N GLY A 91 -18.07 -11.38 56.96
CA GLY A 91 -16.78 -11.61 57.60
C GLY A 91 -15.71 -12.17 56.66
N THR A 92 -14.77 -12.95 57.19
CA THR A 92 -13.71 -13.63 56.43
C THR A 92 -13.97 -15.12 56.42
N VAL A 93 -14.31 -15.67 55.25
CA VAL A 93 -14.75 -17.06 55.09
C VAL A 93 -13.95 -17.77 54.01
N THR A 94 -13.41 -18.93 54.34
CA THR A 94 -12.70 -19.82 53.41
C THR A 94 -13.56 -21.04 53.10
N THR A 95 -13.62 -21.47 51.83
CA THR A 95 -14.31 -22.73 51.50
C THR A 95 -13.45 -23.94 51.85
N ALA A 96 -14.08 -25.00 52.36
CA ALA A 96 -13.46 -26.29 52.65
C ALA A 96 -14.05 -27.44 51.80
N SER A 97 -14.96 -27.11 50.89
CA SER A 97 -15.44 -27.97 49.79
C SER A 97 -15.95 -27.10 48.63
N ALA A 98 -16.33 -27.72 47.52
CA ALA A 98 -17.00 -27.00 46.43
C ALA A 98 -18.37 -26.47 46.91
N ILE A 99 -18.67 -25.21 46.59
CA ILE A 99 -19.89 -24.53 47.04
C ILE A 99 -20.83 -24.33 45.86
N THR A 100 -22.09 -24.73 46.06
CA THR A 100 -23.18 -24.50 45.11
C THR A 100 -24.29 -23.70 45.78
N LEU A 101 -24.86 -22.73 45.07
CA LEU A 101 -26.00 -21.94 45.51
C LEU A 101 -27.04 -21.87 44.40
N ALA A 102 -28.33 -21.89 44.75
CA ALA A 102 -29.42 -21.70 43.80
C ALA A 102 -29.67 -20.23 43.44
N GLY A 103 -29.38 -19.31 44.36
CA GLY A 103 -29.65 -17.88 44.28
C GLY A 103 -28.40 -17.01 44.39
N LEU A 104 -28.54 -15.83 45.01
CA LEU A 104 -27.52 -14.77 45.05
C LEU A 104 -26.38 -15.09 46.03
N LEU A 105 -25.14 -14.86 45.59
CA LEU A 105 -23.97 -14.72 46.47
C LEU A 105 -23.64 -13.23 46.65
N THR A 106 -23.65 -12.74 47.88
CA THR A 106 -23.21 -11.38 48.22
C THR A 106 -21.94 -11.44 49.06
N VAL A 107 -20.88 -10.76 48.64
CA VAL A 107 -19.58 -10.70 49.32
C VAL A 107 -19.32 -9.26 49.73
N SER A 108 -19.44 -8.98 51.02
CA SER A 108 -19.17 -7.69 51.66
C SER A 108 -17.95 -7.71 52.61
N GLY A 109 -17.50 -8.90 52.98
CA GLY A 109 -16.19 -9.17 53.58
C GLY A 109 -15.31 -9.97 52.61
N THR A 110 -14.50 -10.92 53.11
CA THR A 110 -13.65 -11.78 52.29
C THR A 110 -14.24 -13.16 52.10
N PHE A 111 -14.42 -13.60 50.86
CA PHE A 111 -14.72 -14.98 50.49
C PHE A 111 -13.56 -15.59 49.72
N ASP A 112 -12.99 -16.68 50.22
CA ASP A 112 -11.75 -17.27 49.74
C ASP A 112 -11.96 -18.75 49.36
N THR A 113 -11.84 -19.10 48.09
CA THR A 113 -12.00 -20.49 47.62
C THR A 113 -10.66 -21.21 47.43
N THR A 114 -9.56 -20.61 47.87
CA THR A 114 -8.22 -20.88 47.35
C THR A 114 -7.43 -21.94 48.12
N ALA A 115 -7.93 -22.39 49.27
CA ALA A 115 -7.26 -23.40 50.11
C ALA A 115 -6.89 -24.68 49.32
N THR A 116 -7.76 -25.11 48.41
CA THR A 116 -7.48 -26.20 47.46
C THR A 116 -8.02 -25.92 46.06
N ASN A 117 -8.38 -24.66 45.77
CA ASN A 117 -9.08 -24.25 44.54
C ASN A 117 -10.46 -24.90 44.39
N TYR A 118 -11.27 -24.89 45.46
CA TYR A 118 -12.62 -25.43 45.43
C TYR A 118 -13.51 -24.69 44.43
N GLY A 119 -14.35 -25.43 43.70
CA GLY A 119 -15.29 -24.83 42.74
C GLY A 119 -16.39 -24.00 43.41
N LEU A 120 -16.86 -22.98 42.69
CA LEU A 120 -17.97 -22.11 43.11
C LEU A 120 -19.02 -22.03 42.00
N SER A 121 -20.25 -22.48 42.29
CA SER A 121 -21.38 -22.43 41.35
C SER A 121 -22.52 -21.60 41.94
N VAL A 122 -22.86 -20.50 41.28
CA VAL A 122 -23.88 -19.54 41.71
C VAL A 122 -25.02 -19.54 40.69
N GLY A 123 -26.17 -20.10 41.05
CA GLY A 123 -27.36 -20.19 40.21
C GLY A 123 -28.11 -18.86 40.03
N GLY A 124 -27.95 -17.92 40.96
CA GLY A 124 -28.39 -16.53 40.83
C GLY A 124 -27.26 -15.60 40.41
N GLY A 125 -27.21 -14.39 40.97
CA GLY A 125 -26.12 -13.42 40.73
C GLY A 125 -24.97 -13.52 41.73
N LEU A 126 -23.87 -12.82 41.43
CA LEU A 126 -22.76 -12.57 42.33
C LEU A 126 -22.61 -11.06 42.53
N THR A 127 -22.64 -10.60 43.78
CA THR A 127 -22.37 -9.20 44.13
C THR A 127 -21.17 -9.11 45.04
N VAL A 128 -20.13 -8.39 44.63
CA VAL A 128 -19.02 -7.97 45.51
C VAL A 128 -19.29 -6.52 45.89
N SER A 129 -19.53 -6.26 47.17
CA SER A 129 -20.02 -4.99 47.69
C SER A 129 -19.23 -4.49 48.89
N GLY A 130 -19.33 -3.20 49.17
CA GLY A 130 -18.60 -2.57 50.27
C GLY A 130 -17.09 -2.43 50.04
N ALA A 131 -16.42 -1.61 50.85
CA ALA A 131 -14.98 -1.38 50.75
C ALA A 131 -14.14 -2.63 51.11
N ALA A 132 -14.74 -3.59 51.83
CA ALA A 132 -14.11 -4.84 52.26
C ALA A 132 -14.53 -6.06 51.42
N GLY A 133 -15.34 -5.87 50.36
CA GLY A 133 -15.79 -6.95 49.48
C GLY A 133 -14.63 -7.54 48.67
N ILE A 134 -14.18 -8.73 49.04
CA ILE A 134 -13.04 -9.41 48.43
C ILE A 134 -13.45 -10.84 48.06
N LEU A 135 -13.34 -11.19 46.79
CA LEU A 135 -13.49 -12.56 46.33
C LEU A 135 -12.15 -13.09 45.82
N ARG A 136 -11.60 -14.10 46.49
CA ARG A 136 -10.36 -14.77 46.06
C ARG A 136 -10.69 -16.15 45.53
N THR A 137 -10.37 -16.39 44.26
CA THR A 137 -10.66 -17.66 43.60
C THR A 137 -9.43 -18.41 43.15
N ASN A 138 -8.28 -17.76 42.94
CA ASN A 138 -7.04 -18.41 42.47
C ASN A 138 -7.31 -19.44 41.36
N GLY A 139 -7.01 -20.72 41.58
CA GLY A 139 -7.19 -21.79 40.60
C GLY A 139 -8.60 -22.38 40.52
N SER A 140 -9.59 -21.81 41.22
CA SER A 140 -10.95 -22.36 41.26
C SER A 140 -11.69 -22.20 39.94
N THR A 141 -12.59 -23.15 39.66
CA THR A 141 -13.63 -23.03 38.63
C THR A 141 -14.84 -22.30 39.21
N VAL A 142 -15.26 -21.22 38.55
CA VAL A 142 -16.36 -20.36 38.98
C VAL A 142 -17.42 -20.28 37.88
N SER A 143 -18.68 -20.53 38.23
CA SER A 143 -19.82 -20.36 37.33
C SER A 143 -20.86 -19.46 37.99
N VAL A 144 -21.34 -18.44 37.28
CA VAL A 144 -22.41 -17.54 37.73
C VAL A 144 -23.47 -17.47 36.63
N ALA A 145 -24.66 -18.01 36.89
CA ALA A 145 -25.74 -18.02 35.91
C ALA A 145 -26.42 -16.64 35.77
N GLY A 146 -26.45 -15.84 36.83
CA GLY A 146 -26.99 -14.48 36.85
C GLY A 146 -25.92 -13.39 36.70
N ASN A 147 -26.31 -12.16 37.06
CA ASN A 147 -25.47 -10.98 36.92
C ASN A 147 -24.30 -10.99 37.91
N VAL A 148 -23.12 -10.55 37.46
CA VAL A 148 -21.98 -10.25 38.32
C VAL A 148 -21.86 -8.74 38.49
N SER A 149 -21.81 -8.28 39.74
CA SER A 149 -21.76 -6.86 40.09
C SER A 149 -20.71 -6.60 41.17
N VAL A 150 -19.62 -5.92 40.82
CA VAL A 150 -18.71 -5.27 41.77
C VAL A 150 -19.14 -3.82 41.88
N ASN A 151 -19.90 -3.48 42.92
CA ASN A 151 -20.63 -2.21 43.01
C ASN A 151 -19.95 -1.13 43.86
N ASN A 152 -18.71 -1.36 44.30
CA ASN A 152 -17.95 -0.42 45.11
C ASN A 152 -16.51 -0.31 44.58
N ALA A 153 -15.96 0.91 44.59
CA ALA A 153 -14.59 1.21 44.17
C ALA A 153 -13.52 0.37 44.88
N GLY A 154 -13.72 0.07 46.17
CA GLY A 154 -12.78 -0.73 46.96
C GLY A 154 -12.92 -2.25 46.78
N GLY A 155 -14.05 -2.72 46.24
CA GLY A 155 -14.29 -4.15 46.06
C GLY A 155 -13.43 -4.73 44.94
N TYR A 156 -12.90 -5.95 45.10
CA TYR A 156 -12.07 -6.57 44.07
C TYR A 156 -12.15 -8.10 44.04
N ILE A 157 -11.79 -8.65 42.89
CA ILE A 157 -11.68 -10.09 42.65
C ILE A 157 -10.22 -10.43 42.35
N THR A 158 -9.74 -11.53 42.94
CA THR A 158 -8.45 -12.12 42.55
C THR A 158 -8.64 -13.54 42.02
N SER A 159 -8.23 -13.79 40.78
CA SER A 159 -8.27 -15.12 40.15
C SER A 159 -6.92 -15.45 39.52
N GLY A 160 -6.46 -16.69 39.67
CA GLY A 160 -5.19 -17.19 39.16
C GLY A 160 -5.34 -17.89 37.81
N GLY A 161 -4.25 -17.97 37.03
CA GLY A 161 -4.30 -18.47 35.64
C GLY A 161 -4.73 -19.92 35.47
N ALA A 162 -4.68 -20.74 36.53
CA ALA A 162 -5.17 -22.13 36.51
C ALA A 162 -6.69 -22.26 36.68
N GLY A 163 -7.38 -21.18 37.11
CA GLY A 163 -8.82 -21.17 37.31
C GLY A 163 -9.59 -21.00 36.01
N SER A 164 -10.93 -20.97 36.10
CA SER A 164 -11.79 -20.67 34.96
C SER A 164 -13.08 -20.01 35.42
N TRP A 165 -13.61 -19.09 34.63
CA TRP A 165 -14.87 -18.39 34.92
C TRP A 165 -15.86 -18.52 33.78
N THR A 166 -17.13 -18.78 34.11
CA THR A 166 -18.26 -18.69 33.18
C THR A 166 -19.35 -17.81 33.79
N VAL A 167 -19.80 -16.81 33.04
CA VAL A 167 -20.85 -15.87 33.46
C VAL A 167 -21.94 -15.83 32.41
N SER A 168 -23.19 -16.09 32.80
CA SER A 168 -24.35 -16.05 31.88
C SER A 168 -25.19 -14.78 31.99
N GLY A 169 -24.99 -13.98 33.05
CA GLY A 169 -25.61 -12.66 33.22
C GLY A 169 -24.73 -11.49 32.76
N SER A 170 -25.14 -10.29 33.16
CA SER A 170 -24.41 -9.04 32.86
C SER A 170 -23.16 -8.93 33.73
N TRP A 171 -22.18 -8.15 33.27
CA TRP A 171 -21.03 -7.77 34.08
C TRP A 171 -21.07 -6.29 34.40
N THR A 172 -20.94 -5.94 35.68
CA THR A 172 -20.81 -4.55 36.13
C THR A 172 -19.67 -4.46 37.12
N ASN A 173 -18.66 -3.66 36.81
CA ASN A 173 -17.52 -3.47 37.68
C ASN A 173 -17.19 -1.98 37.87
N ALA A 174 -17.46 -1.49 39.08
CA ALA A 174 -17.14 -0.14 39.53
C ALA A 174 -15.81 -0.07 40.31
N SER A 175 -15.05 -1.18 40.37
CA SER A 175 -13.77 -1.22 41.08
C SER A 175 -12.76 -0.26 40.49
N THR A 176 -12.01 0.39 41.37
CA THR A 176 -10.79 1.14 41.05
C THR A 176 -9.61 0.62 41.87
N SER A 177 -9.73 -0.58 42.43
CA SER A 177 -8.76 -1.15 43.36
C SER A 177 -7.49 -1.61 42.63
N ALA A 178 -6.33 -1.20 43.13
CA ALA A 178 -5.03 -1.69 42.66
C ALA A 178 -4.79 -3.17 43.02
N SER A 179 -5.60 -3.74 43.91
CA SER A 179 -5.55 -5.16 44.28
C SER A 179 -6.30 -6.07 43.31
N TRP A 180 -6.98 -5.50 42.31
CA TRP A 180 -7.61 -6.28 41.26
C TRP A 180 -6.58 -7.12 40.51
N SER A 181 -6.85 -8.42 40.36
CA SER A 181 -5.96 -9.32 39.61
C SER A 181 -6.74 -10.49 39.04
N PHE A 182 -7.02 -10.49 37.75
CA PHE A 182 -7.85 -11.51 37.12
C PHE A 182 -7.09 -12.24 35.99
N ALA A 183 -6.34 -13.27 36.38
CA ALA A 183 -5.54 -14.06 35.44
C ALA A 183 -6.28 -15.26 34.83
N ALA A 184 -7.35 -15.75 35.47
CA ALA A 184 -8.14 -16.85 34.91
C ALA A 184 -8.83 -16.43 33.60
N PRO A 185 -8.94 -17.33 32.61
CA PRO A 185 -9.83 -17.12 31.47
C PRO A 185 -11.28 -16.98 31.94
N ILE A 186 -11.99 -15.99 31.39
CA ILE A 186 -13.43 -15.77 31.61
C ILE A 186 -14.20 -15.94 30.31
N THR A 187 -15.32 -16.68 30.38
CA THR A 187 -16.28 -16.81 29.29
C THR A 187 -17.60 -16.18 29.69
N PHE A 188 -18.03 -15.18 28.93
CA PHE A 188 -19.40 -14.67 28.97
C PHE A 188 -20.26 -15.54 28.05
N ASN A 189 -21.07 -16.42 28.64
CA ASN A 189 -21.91 -17.39 27.94
C ASN A 189 -23.40 -17.12 28.21
N ALA A 190 -24.00 -16.23 27.43
CA ALA A 190 -25.39 -15.79 27.63
C ALA A 190 -26.30 -16.25 26.48
N SER A 191 -27.57 -16.51 26.79
CA SER A 191 -28.62 -16.79 25.80
C SER A 191 -29.48 -15.56 25.47
N VAL A 192 -29.24 -14.44 26.16
CA VAL A 192 -29.95 -13.16 26.01
C VAL A 192 -28.94 -12.01 25.96
N SER A 193 -29.32 -10.90 25.34
CA SER A 193 -28.45 -9.73 25.17
C SER A 193 -28.14 -9.03 26.49
N GLN A 194 -26.85 -8.81 26.74
CA GLN A 194 -26.35 -8.30 28.02
C GLN A 194 -25.72 -6.91 27.88
N THR A 195 -25.81 -6.11 28.94
CA THR A 195 -25.05 -4.87 29.07
C THR A 195 -23.79 -5.14 29.91
N MET A 196 -22.65 -4.64 29.45
CA MET A 196 -21.34 -4.88 30.05
C MET A 196 -20.71 -3.55 30.48
N THR A 197 -20.39 -3.41 31.77
CA THR A 197 -19.69 -2.27 32.34
C THR A 197 -18.38 -2.75 32.96
N PHE A 198 -17.27 -2.35 32.36
CA PHE A 198 -15.91 -2.70 32.77
C PHE A 198 -15.33 -1.70 33.76
N ALA A 199 -14.30 -2.11 34.50
CA ALA A 199 -13.65 -1.30 35.50
C ALA A 199 -12.74 -0.20 34.93
N VAL A 200 -12.42 0.78 35.77
CA VAL A 200 -11.36 1.78 35.52
C VAL A 200 -10.24 1.54 36.52
N LEU A 201 -9.37 0.59 36.19
CA LEU A 201 -8.28 0.19 37.09
C LEU A 201 -7.08 1.15 37.01
N PRO A 202 -6.32 1.31 38.11
CA PRO A 202 -5.16 2.20 38.15
C PRO A 202 -4.13 1.88 37.06
N GLY A 203 -3.53 2.92 36.48
CA GLY A 203 -2.47 2.77 35.47
C GLY A 203 -2.93 2.13 34.16
N ALA A 204 -4.23 2.14 33.86
CA ALA A 204 -4.81 1.43 32.71
C ALA A 204 -4.51 -0.08 32.73
N ALA A 205 -4.48 -0.68 33.92
CA ALA A 205 -4.32 -2.11 34.09
C ALA A 205 -5.47 -2.89 33.44
N ALA A 206 -5.16 -4.10 32.96
CA ALA A 206 -6.14 -5.00 32.39
C ALA A 206 -7.13 -5.50 33.45
N GLU A 207 -8.43 -5.49 33.11
CA GLU A 207 -9.44 -6.09 33.97
C GLU A 207 -9.40 -7.62 33.89
N PHE A 208 -9.08 -8.16 32.72
CA PHE A 208 -9.00 -9.60 32.49
C PHE A 208 -7.73 -9.99 31.72
N ASN A 209 -7.32 -11.24 31.86
CA ASN A 209 -6.33 -11.82 30.96
C ASN A 209 -6.96 -12.28 29.64
N ASN A 210 -7.62 -13.44 29.65
CA ASN A 210 -8.31 -14.01 28.48
C ASN A 210 -9.82 -13.85 28.63
N ILE A 211 -10.48 -13.40 27.57
CA ILE A 211 -11.93 -13.17 27.53
C ILE A 211 -12.51 -13.90 26.34
N THR A 212 -13.62 -14.61 26.54
CA THR A 212 -14.43 -15.18 25.47
C THR A 212 -15.86 -14.70 25.60
N PHE A 213 -16.39 -14.05 24.56
CA PHE A 213 -17.83 -13.85 24.39
C PHE A 213 -18.37 -14.97 23.52
N ASN A 214 -19.37 -15.68 24.04
CA ASN A 214 -20.03 -16.80 23.37
C ASN A 214 -21.53 -16.82 23.70
N SER A 215 -22.39 -17.16 22.75
CA SER A 215 -23.82 -17.38 23.00
C SER A 215 -24.32 -18.75 22.55
N GLY A 216 -23.39 -19.64 22.16
CA GLY A 216 -23.71 -20.97 21.67
C GLY A 216 -24.65 -20.93 20.48
N ALA A 217 -25.83 -21.54 20.61
CA ALA A 217 -26.83 -21.54 19.54
C ALA A 217 -27.66 -20.24 19.46
N SER A 218 -27.54 -19.34 20.44
CA SER A 218 -28.37 -18.13 20.53
C SER A 218 -27.76 -16.97 19.73
N THR A 219 -28.59 -16.04 19.26
CA THR A 219 -28.13 -14.75 18.73
C THR A 219 -28.19 -13.70 19.83
N VAL A 220 -27.04 -13.17 20.23
CA VAL A 220 -26.90 -12.34 21.44
C VAL A 220 -25.98 -11.16 21.17
N THR A 221 -26.32 -10.01 21.74
CA THR A 221 -25.45 -8.83 21.76
C THR A 221 -24.99 -8.51 23.18
N PHE A 222 -23.68 -8.48 23.39
CA PHE A 222 -23.02 -7.91 24.55
C PHE A 222 -22.69 -6.45 24.24
N THR A 223 -23.38 -5.51 24.90
CA THR A 223 -23.24 -4.07 24.66
C THR A 223 -22.39 -3.43 25.76
N MET A 224 -21.27 -2.82 25.38
CA MET A 224 -20.47 -2.02 26.30
C MET A 224 -21.21 -0.73 26.66
N ALA A 225 -21.19 -0.37 27.94
CA ALA A 225 -21.95 0.78 28.46
C ALA A 225 -21.11 2.03 28.73
N THR A 226 -20.16 1.96 29.68
CA THR A 226 -19.55 3.19 30.26
C THR A 226 -18.05 3.31 29.99
N ASN A 227 -17.30 2.22 30.11
CA ASN A 227 -15.84 2.24 30.16
C ASN A 227 -15.23 1.42 29.02
N ARG A 228 -13.99 1.79 28.66
CA ARG A 228 -13.16 0.98 27.75
C ARG A 228 -12.92 -0.42 28.31
N LEU A 229 -12.73 -1.40 27.44
CA LEU A 229 -12.30 -2.74 27.85
C LEU A 229 -10.77 -2.84 27.72
N ILE A 230 -10.11 -3.26 28.81
CA ILE A 230 -8.67 -3.54 28.82
C ILE A 230 -8.42 -5.01 29.18
N TRP A 231 -7.65 -5.72 28.35
CA TRP A 231 -7.26 -7.11 28.60
C TRP A 231 -5.77 -7.35 28.29
N SER A 232 -5.16 -8.41 28.85
CA SER A 232 -3.74 -8.69 28.62
C SER A 232 -3.46 -9.86 27.68
N GLY A 233 -4.37 -10.84 27.61
CA GLY A 233 -4.25 -12.05 26.79
C GLY A 233 -5.02 -11.92 25.48
N THR A 234 -5.92 -12.87 25.22
CA THR A 234 -6.76 -12.89 24.02
C THR A 234 -8.20 -12.53 24.34
N LEU A 235 -8.79 -11.64 23.54
CA LEU A 235 -10.23 -11.41 23.46
C LEU A 235 -10.79 -12.18 22.27
N SER A 236 -11.65 -13.16 22.52
CA SER A 236 -12.37 -13.93 21.50
C SER A 236 -13.84 -13.53 21.46
N VAL A 237 -14.36 -13.28 20.27
CA VAL A 237 -15.80 -13.19 20.01
C VAL A 237 -16.16 -14.32 19.06
N GLN A 238 -16.98 -15.26 19.53
CA GLN A 238 -17.30 -16.47 18.77
C GLN A 238 -18.76 -16.87 19.00
N GLY A 239 -19.41 -17.35 17.94
CA GLY A 239 -20.75 -17.93 18.00
C GLY A 239 -20.71 -19.45 17.86
N GLY A 240 -21.89 -20.06 17.99
CA GLY A 240 -22.16 -21.43 17.58
C GLY A 240 -23.05 -21.41 16.35
N ALA A 241 -24.28 -21.91 16.48
CA ALA A 241 -25.30 -21.81 15.42
C ALA A 241 -25.89 -20.40 15.29
N GLY A 242 -25.86 -19.61 16.38
CA GLY A 242 -26.29 -18.21 16.40
C GLY A 242 -25.09 -17.25 16.43
N ALA A 243 -25.36 -15.97 16.17
CA ALA A 243 -24.32 -14.94 16.14
C ALA A 243 -24.06 -14.34 17.54
N THR A 244 -22.80 -14.25 17.94
CA THR A 244 -22.38 -13.53 19.15
C THR A 244 -21.84 -12.16 18.76
N THR A 245 -22.50 -11.08 19.17
CA THR A 245 -22.04 -9.72 18.91
C THR A 245 -21.44 -9.08 20.15
N LEU A 246 -20.24 -8.51 20.03
CA LEU A 246 -19.72 -7.51 20.96
C LEU A 246 -19.91 -6.12 20.34
N ALA A 247 -20.79 -5.31 20.92
CA ALA A 247 -21.04 -3.93 20.51
C ALA A 247 -20.31 -2.97 21.44
N THR A 248 -19.36 -2.21 20.90
CA THR A 248 -18.48 -1.34 21.71
C THR A 248 -19.11 -0.02 22.11
N SER A 249 -20.19 0.41 21.45
CA SER A 249 -20.79 1.74 21.67
C SER A 249 -19.78 2.90 21.56
N ASN A 250 -18.80 2.78 20.67
CA ASN A 250 -17.67 3.72 20.48
C ASN A 250 -16.66 3.77 21.64
N LEU A 251 -16.74 2.84 22.61
CA LEU A 251 -15.79 2.73 23.71
C LEU A 251 -14.53 1.98 23.27
N ALA A 252 -13.38 2.45 23.74
CA ALA A 252 -12.09 1.91 23.32
C ALA A 252 -11.89 0.44 23.72
N LEU A 253 -11.12 -0.28 22.90
CA LEU A 253 -10.61 -1.61 23.18
C LEU A 253 -9.08 -1.54 23.23
N THR A 254 -8.47 -2.03 24.29
CA THR A 254 -6.99 -2.02 24.42
C THR A 254 -6.51 -3.31 25.04
N GLY A 255 -5.64 -4.04 24.35
CA GLY A 255 -5.10 -5.26 24.95
C GLY A 255 -4.21 -6.09 24.07
N GLY A 256 -4.18 -7.39 24.39
CA GLY A 256 -3.42 -8.38 23.62
C GLY A 256 -4.12 -8.74 22.30
N ALA A 257 -4.22 -10.03 21.98
CA ALA A 257 -4.76 -10.48 20.71
C ALA A 257 -6.28 -10.33 20.66
N LEU A 258 -6.81 -10.11 19.46
CA LEU A 258 -8.24 -10.09 19.15
C LEU A 258 -8.55 -11.17 18.11
N THR A 259 -9.47 -12.06 18.46
CA THR A 259 -9.95 -13.13 17.58
C THR A 259 -11.44 -12.97 17.36
N ILE A 260 -11.87 -12.88 16.10
CA ILE A 260 -13.27 -13.03 15.73
C ILE A 260 -13.43 -14.41 15.09
N GLY A 261 -14.01 -15.32 15.86
CA GLY A 261 -14.25 -16.70 15.44
C GLY A 261 -15.48 -16.83 14.54
N ASN A 262 -15.81 -18.08 14.19
CA ASN A 262 -17.04 -18.40 13.45
C ASN A 262 -18.26 -17.87 14.20
N GLY A 263 -19.17 -17.19 13.49
CA GLY A 263 -20.38 -16.60 14.09
C GLY A 263 -20.13 -15.44 15.07
N GLY A 264 -18.87 -15.03 15.25
CA GLY A 264 -18.52 -13.85 16.03
C GLY A 264 -18.73 -12.57 15.23
N VAL A 265 -19.22 -11.52 15.89
CA VAL A 265 -19.42 -10.19 15.33
C VAL A 265 -18.82 -9.16 16.28
N LEU A 266 -17.88 -8.33 15.81
CA LEU A 266 -17.42 -7.15 16.53
C LEU A 266 -17.94 -5.89 15.84
N THR A 267 -18.79 -5.14 16.54
CA THR A 267 -19.28 -3.83 16.12
C THR A 267 -18.49 -2.74 16.86
N ALA A 268 -17.35 -2.36 16.27
CA ALA A 268 -16.43 -1.38 16.84
C ALA A 268 -16.83 0.07 16.54
N ASN A 269 -17.58 0.35 15.48
CA ASN A 269 -18.00 1.72 15.10
C ASN A 269 -16.83 2.72 15.11
N ALA A 270 -16.92 3.80 15.90
CA ALA A 270 -15.90 4.85 16.02
C ALA A 270 -14.84 4.56 17.11
N SER A 271 -14.84 3.36 17.70
CA SER A 271 -13.92 3.00 18.79
C SER A 271 -12.46 3.09 18.38
N ALA A 272 -11.64 3.63 19.28
CA ALA A 272 -10.19 3.47 19.21
C ALA A 272 -9.80 2.06 19.67
N VAL A 273 -9.02 1.34 18.88
CA VAL A 273 -8.62 -0.04 19.16
C VAL A 273 -7.10 -0.16 19.10
N SER A 274 -6.51 -0.75 20.14
CA SER A 274 -5.07 -1.04 20.18
C SER A 274 -4.86 -2.49 20.60
N VAL A 275 -4.36 -3.33 19.70
CA VAL A 275 -4.25 -4.78 19.91
C VAL A 275 -2.93 -5.34 19.40
N SER A 276 -2.53 -6.49 19.93
CA SER A 276 -1.31 -7.16 19.46
C SER A 276 -1.51 -7.91 18.15
N ASN A 277 -2.67 -8.53 17.93
CA ASN A 277 -2.98 -9.24 16.69
C ASN A 277 -4.47 -9.16 16.40
N VAL A 278 -4.85 -9.29 15.13
CA VAL A 278 -6.24 -9.46 14.69
C VAL A 278 -6.32 -10.75 13.89
N THR A 279 -7.27 -11.63 14.24
CA THR A 279 -7.46 -12.92 13.56
C THR A 279 -8.93 -13.21 13.29
N MET A 280 -9.25 -13.48 12.03
CA MET A 280 -10.55 -13.94 11.53
C MET A 280 -10.33 -15.08 10.52
N ALA A 281 -9.73 -16.18 10.95
CA ALA A 281 -9.21 -17.25 10.07
C ALA A 281 -10.07 -18.54 10.01
N GLY A 282 -11.25 -18.56 10.64
CA GLY A 282 -12.11 -19.74 10.70
C GLY A 282 -12.81 -20.11 9.37
N GLY A 283 -13.38 -21.32 9.28
CA GLY A 283 -14.03 -21.83 8.06
C GLY A 283 -15.42 -21.25 7.73
N ALA A 284 -16.14 -20.72 8.72
CA ALA A 284 -17.36 -19.92 8.51
C ALA A 284 -17.14 -18.42 8.83
N SER A 285 -16.07 -18.16 9.59
CA SER A 285 -15.53 -16.90 10.11
C SER A 285 -16.57 -15.86 10.58
N GLY A 286 -16.12 -14.62 10.79
CA GLY A 286 -16.83 -13.62 11.57
C GLY A 286 -16.98 -12.29 10.85
N THR A 287 -17.70 -11.37 11.50
CA THR A 287 -17.93 -10.02 11.00
C THR A 287 -17.20 -9.00 11.85
N LEU A 288 -16.47 -8.10 11.20
CA LEU A 288 -15.82 -6.97 11.85
C LEU A 288 -16.29 -5.67 11.18
N THR A 289 -16.88 -4.79 11.97
CA THR A 289 -17.42 -3.51 11.48
C THR A 289 -16.83 -2.34 12.24
N PHE A 290 -16.25 -1.39 11.52
CA PHE A 290 -15.84 -0.08 12.03
C PHE A 290 -16.27 1.02 11.06
N THR A 291 -16.51 2.22 11.60
CA THR A 291 -16.99 3.39 10.85
C THR A 291 -15.89 4.42 10.71
N THR A 292 -15.54 5.14 11.77
CA THR A 292 -14.51 6.19 11.79
C THR A 292 -13.38 5.89 12.77
N GLY A 293 -13.40 4.73 13.43
CA GLY A 293 -12.44 4.37 14.47
C GLY A 293 -11.00 4.27 13.97
N ALA A 294 -10.05 4.49 14.88
CA ALA A 294 -8.62 4.34 14.62
C ALA A 294 -8.10 3.07 15.28
N TRP A 295 -7.44 2.22 14.50
CA TRP A 295 -6.92 0.93 14.94
C TRP A 295 -5.39 0.95 14.89
N THR A 296 -4.75 0.49 15.97
CA THR A 296 -3.31 0.25 16.02
C THR A 296 -3.07 -1.23 16.29
N VAL A 297 -2.29 -1.87 15.42
CA VAL A 297 -1.94 -3.29 15.51
C VAL A 297 -0.43 -3.44 15.53
N THR A 298 0.09 -3.98 16.63
CA THR A 298 1.54 -4.15 16.83
C THR A 298 2.07 -5.47 16.28
N GLY A 299 1.19 -6.41 15.91
CA GLY A 299 1.51 -7.71 15.34
C GLY A 299 0.83 -7.94 14.00
N ASN A 300 0.29 -9.14 13.79
CA ASN A 300 -0.30 -9.55 12.51
C ASN A 300 -1.77 -9.13 12.39
N TRP A 301 -2.17 -8.80 11.16
CA TRP A 301 -3.57 -8.71 10.76
C TRP A 301 -3.90 -9.87 9.82
N ASP A 302 -4.82 -10.73 10.22
CA ASP A 302 -5.34 -11.81 9.37
C ASP A 302 -6.87 -11.82 9.36
N SER A 303 -7.44 -11.41 8.23
CA SER A 303 -8.89 -11.43 7.96
C SER A 303 -9.23 -12.30 6.75
N SER A 304 -8.45 -13.36 6.54
CA SER A 304 -8.55 -14.20 5.34
C SER A 304 -9.42 -15.46 5.49
N GLY A 305 -10.10 -15.65 6.61
CA GLY A 305 -11.00 -16.78 6.81
C GLY A 305 -12.14 -16.77 5.82
N ALA A 306 -12.53 -17.96 5.35
CA ALA A 306 -13.65 -18.10 4.44
C ALA A 306 -14.95 -17.61 5.09
N GLY A 307 -15.71 -16.75 4.39
CA GLY A 307 -16.91 -16.10 4.92
C GLY A 307 -16.66 -14.81 5.71
N SER A 308 -15.40 -14.35 5.82
CA SER A 308 -15.09 -13.16 6.63
C SER A 308 -15.69 -11.94 5.98
N THR A 309 -16.28 -11.09 6.82
CA THR A 309 -16.84 -9.81 6.39
C THR A 309 -16.21 -8.69 7.18
N LEU A 310 -15.44 -7.84 6.49
CA LEU A 310 -14.87 -6.62 7.02
C LEU A 310 -15.58 -5.42 6.41
N THR A 311 -16.26 -4.63 7.24
CA THR A 311 -16.82 -3.33 6.83
C THR A 311 -15.98 -2.22 7.42
N ALA A 312 -15.19 -1.56 6.56
CA ALA A 312 -14.16 -0.62 7.00
C ALA A 312 -14.62 0.84 7.15
N GLY A 313 -15.74 1.22 6.54
CA GLY A 313 -16.21 2.61 6.55
C GLY A 313 -15.15 3.60 6.06
N THR A 314 -14.79 4.55 6.92
CA THR A 314 -13.74 5.57 6.75
C THR A 314 -12.64 5.43 7.81
N SER A 315 -12.47 4.24 8.38
CA SER A 315 -11.51 3.99 9.47
C SER A 315 -10.05 4.09 9.01
N THR A 316 -9.13 4.12 9.97
CA THR A 316 -7.70 3.96 9.70
C THR A 316 -7.13 2.80 10.50
N VAL A 317 -6.46 1.88 9.82
CA VAL A 317 -5.68 0.81 10.45
C VAL A 317 -4.20 1.15 10.36
N THR A 318 -3.51 1.17 11.50
CA THR A 318 -2.08 1.44 11.61
C THR A 318 -1.34 0.19 12.06
N MET A 319 -0.45 -0.32 11.22
CA MET A 319 0.45 -1.43 11.54
C MET A 319 1.78 -0.87 12.03
N THR A 320 2.17 -1.15 13.27
CA THR A 320 3.39 -0.60 13.91
C THR A 320 4.47 -1.63 14.19
N GLY A 321 4.15 -2.92 14.08
CA GLY A 321 5.05 -4.02 14.38
C GLY A 321 6.21 -4.20 13.38
N ALA A 322 7.31 -4.77 13.86
CA ALA A 322 8.43 -5.18 13.02
C ALA A 322 8.31 -6.67 12.65
N GLY A 323 8.47 -7.00 11.37
CA GLY A 323 8.41 -8.39 10.88
C GLY A 323 7.00 -8.97 10.92
N THR A 324 5.97 -8.13 10.75
CA THR A 324 4.56 -8.56 10.81
C THR A 324 3.95 -8.70 9.42
N THR A 325 2.72 -9.23 9.38
CA THR A 325 2.01 -9.50 8.13
C THR A 325 0.62 -8.89 8.12
N VAL A 326 0.15 -8.56 6.91
CA VAL A 326 -1.25 -8.20 6.64
C VAL A 326 -1.81 -9.15 5.60
N ARG A 327 -2.93 -9.80 5.95
CA ARG A 327 -3.68 -10.71 5.08
C ARG A 327 -5.16 -10.39 5.12
N ILE A 328 -5.77 -10.26 3.95
CA ILE A 328 -7.22 -10.05 3.77
C ILE A 328 -7.76 -11.15 2.84
N LEU A 329 -9.05 -11.46 2.98
CA LEU A 329 -9.69 -12.49 2.16
C LEU A 329 -9.70 -12.11 0.66
N ASN A 330 -10.09 -10.87 0.36
CA ASN A 330 -10.27 -10.36 -0.99
C ASN A 330 -10.51 -8.83 -0.96
N ALA A 331 -10.76 -8.21 -2.11
CA ALA A 331 -10.99 -6.76 -2.22
C ALA A 331 -12.18 -6.23 -1.41
N SER A 332 -13.23 -7.02 -1.18
CA SER A 332 -14.36 -6.59 -0.33
C SER A 332 -14.03 -6.59 1.15
N ASN A 333 -12.90 -7.20 1.54
CA ASN A 333 -12.33 -7.15 2.88
C ASN A 333 -11.12 -6.19 2.95
N GLY A 334 -11.12 -5.17 2.09
CA GLY A 334 -10.10 -4.13 2.07
C GLY A 334 -10.23 -3.14 3.24
N PHE A 335 -9.17 -2.34 3.45
CA PHE A 335 -9.17 -1.28 4.44
C PHE A 335 -9.78 0.01 3.88
N ALA A 336 -10.23 0.90 4.77
CA ALA A 336 -10.56 2.26 4.37
C ALA A 336 -9.27 3.07 4.17
N ALA A 337 -8.50 3.29 5.22
CA ALA A 337 -7.11 3.77 5.13
C ALA A 337 -6.16 2.80 5.84
N LEU A 338 -4.94 2.68 5.31
CA LEU A 338 -3.89 1.83 5.87
C LEU A 338 -2.61 2.64 6.09
N THR A 339 -2.11 2.63 7.31
CA THR A 339 -0.83 3.25 7.69
C THR A 339 0.15 2.17 8.10
N ILE A 340 1.35 2.21 7.54
CA ILE A 340 2.45 1.29 7.84
C ILE A 340 3.56 2.08 8.51
N ASN A 341 3.72 1.92 9.82
CA ASN A 341 4.80 2.54 10.60
C ASN A 341 5.91 1.53 10.94
N GLY A 342 5.59 0.24 10.94
CA GLY A 342 6.54 -0.84 11.18
C GLY A 342 7.11 -1.47 9.90
N THR A 343 7.60 -2.71 10.01
CA THR A 343 8.07 -3.52 8.86
C THR A 343 7.05 -4.61 8.61
N VAL A 344 6.26 -4.44 7.55
CA VAL A 344 5.07 -5.24 7.28
C VAL A 344 5.15 -5.88 5.90
N SER A 345 4.96 -7.19 5.84
CA SER A 345 4.80 -7.92 4.58
C SER A 345 3.34 -8.15 4.24
N ALA A 346 2.95 -7.95 2.99
CA ALA A 346 1.68 -8.43 2.49
C ALA A 346 1.71 -9.96 2.40
N ALA A 347 0.66 -10.61 2.87
CA ALA A 347 0.45 -12.06 2.78
C ALA A 347 -0.78 -12.43 1.91
N SER A 348 -1.39 -11.43 1.27
CA SER A 348 -2.41 -11.53 0.23
C SER A 348 -2.36 -10.26 -0.63
N ALA A 349 -3.09 -10.24 -1.75
CA ALA A 349 -3.36 -8.97 -2.43
C ALA A 349 -4.06 -8.01 -1.45
N LEU A 350 -3.66 -6.74 -1.46
CA LEU A 350 -4.21 -5.71 -0.58
C LEU A 350 -5.07 -4.73 -1.37
N THR A 351 -6.19 -4.34 -0.79
CA THR A 351 -7.08 -3.32 -1.35
C THR A 351 -7.41 -2.31 -0.27
N THR A 352 -7.35 -1.03 -0.64
CA THR A 352 -7.80 0.07 0.21
C THR A 352 -8.71 0.99 -0.59
N SER A 353 -9.76 1.53 0.03
CA SER A 353 -10.63 2.52 -0.64
C SER A 353 -10.07 3.94 -0.57
N GLY A 354 -9.26 4.24 0.44
CA GLY A 354 -8.66 5.54 0.73
C GLY A 354 -7.14 5.53 0.67
N LEU A 355 -6.51 6.32 1.53
CA LEU A 355 -5.07 6.57 1.53
C LEU A 355 -4.26 5.38 2.09
N VAL A 356 -3.14 5.06 1.44
CA VAL A 356 -2.06 4.27 2.04
C VAL A 356 -0.90 5.18 2.41
N THR A 357 -0.48 5.14 3.67
CA THR A 357 0.72 5.85 4.15
C THR A 357 1.77 4.85 4.60
N VAL A 358 2.99 4.97 4.07
CA VAL A 358 4.12 4.10 4.38
C VAL A 358 5.23 4.95 5.01
N SER A 359 5.32 4.89 6.33
CA SER A 359 6.37 5.52 7.14
C SER A 359 7.44 4.54 7.64
N GLY A 360 7.11 3.25 7.69
CA GLY A 360 8.05 2.13 7.81
C GLY A 360 8.20 1.42 6.47
N THR A 361 8.27 0.10 6.47
CA THR A 361 8.38 -0.71 5.25
C THR A 361 7.09 -1.48 4.97
N LEU A 362 6.55 -1.32 3.76
CA LEU A 362 5.56 -2.23 3.18
C LEU A 362 6.22 -3.08 2.10
N ASP A 363 6.21 -4.39 2.29
CA ASP A 363 6.84 -5.36 1.39
C ASP A 363 5.78 -6.27 0.77
N THR A 364 5.56 -6.18 -0.55
CA THR A 364 4.59 -7.03 -1.26
C THR A 364 5.25 -8.19 -2.01
N THR A 365 6.54 -8.43 -1.78
CA THR A 365 7.41 -9.18 -2.70
C THR A 365 7.36 -10.70 -2.53
N VAL A 366 6.87 -11.21 -1.39
CA VAL A 366 6.86 -12.65 -1.05
C VAL A 366 6.19 -13.50 -2.15
N ALA A 367 5.07 -13.03 -2.69
CA ALA A 367 4.38 -13.65 -3.83
C ALA A 367 4.01 -12.62 -4.90
N ASN A 368 4.65 -11.43 -4.87
CA ASN A 368 4.29 -10.28 -5.70
C ASN A 368 2.80 -9.91 -5.58
N TYR A 369 2.31 -9.84 -4.34
CA TYR A 369 0.91 -9.56 -4.07
C TYR A 369 0.51 -8.18 -4.58
N GLY A 370 -0.61 -8.11 -5.31
CA GLY A 370 -1.10 -6.85 -5.85
C GLY A 370 -1.49 -5.84 -4.77
N LEU A 371 -1.33 -4.56 -5.08
CA LEU A 371 -1.71 -3.44 -4.21
C LEU A 371 -2.66 -2.50 -4.97
N THR A 372 -3.92 -2.44 -4.55
CA THR A 372 -4.93 -1.54 -5.11
C THR A 372 -5.30 -0.46 -4.11
N ILE A 373 -5.17 0.80 -4.50
CA ILE A 373 -5.36 1.97 -3.66
C ILE A 373 -6.37 2.90 -4.33
N GLY A 374 -7.58 2.98 -3.75
CA GLY A 374 -8.66 3.86 -4.22
C GLY A 374 -8.43 5.34 -3.89
N GLY A 375 -7.58 5.64 -2.89
CA GLY A 375 -7.08 6.98 -2.62
C GLY A 375 -5.65 7.18 -3.15
N GLY A 376 -4.83 7.93 -2.40
CA GLY A 376 -3.42 8.16 -2.73
C GLY A 376 -2.45 7.19 -2.04
N LEU A 377 -1.20 7.21 -2.51
CA LEU A 377 -0.06 6.59 -1.84
C LEU A 377 0.86 7.68 -1.31
N THR A 378 1.23 7.62 -0.04
CA THR A 378 2.27 8.45 0.54
C THR A 378 3.39 7.59 1.13
N VAL A 379 4.61 7.76 0.65
CA VAL A 379 5.83 7.20 1.24
C VAL A 379 6.56 8.34 1.96
N ASN A 380 6.71 8.25 3.27
CA ASN A 380 7.21 9.34 4.11
C ASN A 380 8.17 8.84 5.20
N GLY A 381 8.90 9.74 5.84
CA GLY A 381 9.85 9.42 6.89
C GLY A 381 11.13 8.77 6.37
N ALA A 382 12.15 8.71 7.24
CA ALA A 382 13.46 8.17 6.90
C ALA A 382 13.44 6.65 6.61
N THR A 383 12.42 5.96 7.10
CA THR A 383 12.21 4.52 6.95
C THR A 383 11.09 4.17 5.97
N GLY A 384 10.49 5.17 5.30
CA GLY A 384 9.40 4.98 4.34
C GLY A 384 9.85 4.22 3.10
N ILE A 385 9.48 2.95 3.02
CA ILE A 385 9.92 2.04 1.95
C ILE A 385 8.73 1.25 1.42
N LEU A 386 8.47 1.33 0.12
CA LEU A 386 7.58 0.40 -0.56
C LEU A 386 8.38 -0.54 -1.46
N ARG A 387 8.43 -1.82 -1.11
CA ARG A 387 9.01 -2.86 -1.97
C ARG A 387 7.90 -3.58 -2.72
N ALA A 388 7.74 -3.23 -3.99
CA ALA A 388 6.73 -3.83 -4.86
C ALA A 388 7.28 -4.98 -5.72
N ASN A 389 8.57 -4.95 -6.10
CA ASN A 389 9.17 -5.89 -7.06
C ASN A 389 8.26 -6.15 -8.28
N ALA A 390 7.83 -7.38 -8.52
CA ALA A 390 7.00 -7.75 -9.67
C ALA A 390 5.49 -7.65 -9.37
N SER A 391 5.09 -6.95 -8.31
CA SER A 391 3.68 -6.77 -7.96
C SER A 391 2.97 -5.85 -8.96
N THR A 392 1.66 -6.07 -9.12
CA THR A 392 0.78 -5.12 -9.82
C THR A 392 0.27 -4.08 -8.83
N VAL A 393 0.50 -2.80 -9.11
CA VAL A 393 0.12 -1.69 -8.25
C VAL A 393 -0.79 -0.72 -9.00
N SER A 394 -1.95 -0.40 -8.42
CA SER A 394 -2.93 0.53 -8.99
C SER A 394 -3.31 1.59 -7.97
N ILE A 395 -3.19 2.86 -8.34
CA ILE A 395 -3.39 4.01 -7.46
C ILE A 395 -4.29 5.02 -8.18
N ALA A 396 -5.47 5.28 -7.60
CA ALA A 396 -6.43 6.22 -8.16
C ALA A 396 -6.15 7.68 -7.77
N GLY A 397 -5.49 7.91 -6.64
CA GLY A 397 -5.11 9.25 -6.15
C GLY A 397 -3.64 9.59 -6.44
N ASN A 398 -3.15 10.58 -5.69
CA ASN A 398 -1.78 11.09 -5.82
C ASN A 398 -0.77 10.10 -5.27
N VAL A 399 0.42 10.08 -5.87
CA VAL A 399 1.61 9.39 -5.36
C VAL A 399 2.59 10.43 -4.85
N ASN A 400 2.92 10.34 -3.56
CA ASN A 400 3.76 11.31 -2.87
C ASN A 400 4.90 10.60 -2.12
N VAL A 401 6.14 10.80 -2.56
CA VAL A 401 7.35 10.39 -1.84
C VAL A 401 7.95 11.66 -1.22
N ASN A 402 7.66 11.89 0.05
CA ASN A 402 7.86 13.21 0.70
C ASN A 402 9.13 13.29 1.58
N ASN A 403 10.04 12.33 1.44
CA ASN A 403 11.27 12.29 2.21
C ASN A 403 12.45 11.88 1.33
N ALA A 404 13.60 12.54 1.49
CA ALA A 404 14.82 12.27 0.74
C ALA A 404 15.32 10.82 0.87
N ALA A 405 15.14 10.21 2.04
CA ALA A 405 15.53 8.82 2.28
C ALA A 405 14.44 7.80 1.91
N GLY A 406 13.19 8.23 1.71
CA GLY A 406 12.09 7.34 1.34
C GLY A 406 12.25 6.87 -0.11
N TYR A 407 11.92 5.61 -0.41
CA TYR A 407 12.07 5.06 -1.76
C TYR A 407 11.07 3.95 -2.11
N ILE A 408 10.93 3.72 -3.41
CA ILE A 408 10.14 2.63 -3.99
C ILE A 408 11.09 1.69 -4.74
N THR A 409 10.85 0.38 -4.61
CA THR A 409 11.50 -0.62 -5.47
C THR A 409 10.48 -1.43 -6.28
N SER A 410 10.72 -1.57 -7.58
CA SER A 410 9.93 -2.39 -8.50
C SER A 410 10.82 -3.03 -9.57
N THR A 411 10.42 -4.19 -10.08
CA THR A 411 11.16 -4.92 -11.13
C THR A 411 10.36 -4.96 -12.43
N ALA A 412 11.03 -5.21 -13.56
CA ALA A 412 10.40 -5.21 -14.89
C ALA A 412 9.24 -6.20 -15.06
N GLY A 413 9.11 -7.21 -14.18
CA GLY A 413 7.98 -8.14 -14.17
C GLY A 413 6.69 -7.58 -13.54
N GLY A 414 6.75 -6.42 -12.88
CA GLY A 414 5.60 -5.76 -12.27
C GLY A 414 4.83 -4.85 -13.23
N SER A 415 3.84 -4.14 -12.72
CA SER A 415 3.09 -3.14 -13.49
C SER A 415 2.49 -2.09 -12.56
N TRP A 416 2.50 -0.82 -12.98
CA TRP A 416 1.98 0.30 -12.21
C TRP A 416 0.97 1.12 -13.01
N THR A 417 -0.11 1.52 -12.35
CA THR A 417 -1.03 2.55 -12.86
C THR A 417 -1.24 3.62 -11.79
N ALA A 418 -1.08 4.89 -12.15
CA ALA A 418 -1.30 6.04 -11.28
C ALA A 418 -2.23 7.05 -11.96
N SER A 419 -3.26 7.52 -11.26
CA SER A 419 -4.28 8.40 -11.84
C SER A 419 -4.23 9.84 -11.31
N GLY A 420 -3.56 10.08 -10.19
CA GLY A 420 -3.32 11.42 -9.64
C GLY A 420 -1.95 11.99 -10.00
N SER A 421 -1.55 13.03 -9.27
CA SER A 421 -0.23 13.66 -9.42
C SER A 421 0.88 12.74 -8.93
N TRP A 422 2.08 12.93 -9.46
CA TRP A 422 3.30 12.30 -8.96
C TRP A 422 4.18 13.36 -8.30
N THR A 423 4.60 13.12 -7.07
CA THR A 423 5.60 13.93 -6.37
C THR A 423 6.67 13.01 -5.81
N ASN A 424 7.91 13.19 -6.24
CA ASN A 424 9.05 12.47 -5.70
C ASN A 424 10.12 13.44 -5.19
N SER A 425 10.37 13.41 -3.88
CA SER A 425 11.45 14.15 -3.22
C SER A 425 12.63 13.24 -2.82
N SER A 426 12.63 11.98 -3.26
CA SER A 426 13.68 11.03 -2.94
C SER A 426 15.00 11.41 -3.60
N THR A 427 16.07 11.26 -2.82
CA THR A 427 17.46 11.27 -3.30
C THR A 427 18.16 9.97 -2.89
N SER A 428 17.39 8.93 -2.54
CA SER A 428 17.92 7.67 -2.04
C SER A 428 18.58 6.89 -3.16
N GLY A 429 19.84 6.47 -2.95
CA GLY A 429 20.53 5.56 -3.87
C GLY A 429 19.93 4.15 -3.93
N SER A 430 18.95 3.84 -3.07
CA SER A 430 18.18 2.59 -3.11
C SER A 430 16.93 2.68 -3.98
N TRP A 431 16.61 3.86 -4.53
CA TRP A 431 15.54 4.01 -5.50
C TRP A 431 15.79 3.10 -6.71
N SER A 432 14.80 2.28 -7.06
CA SER A 432 14.89 1.37 -8.21
C SER A 432 13.51 1.06 -8.76
N PHE A 433 13.06 1.81 -9.76
CA PHE A 433 11.73 1.65 -10.34
C PHE A 433 11.81 1.08 -11.76
N ALA A 434 11.92 -0.25 -11.90
CA ALA A 434 12.05 -0.88 -13.23
C ALA A 434 10.71 -1.37 -13.82
N ALA A 435 9.63 -1.44 -13.04
CA ALA A 435 8.32 -1.81 -13.57
C ALA A 435 7.80 -0.76 -14.56
N PRO A 436 7.10 -1.16 -15.63
CA PRO A 436 6.37 -0.22 -16.47
C PRO A 436 5.29 0.52 -15.66
N ILE A 437 5.14 1.82 -15.90
CA ILE A 437 4.12 2.66 -15.29
C ILE A 437 3.26 3.35 -16.34
N THR A 438 1.94 3.35 -16.13
CA THR A 438 0.98 4.16 -16.89
C THR A 438 0.37 5.25 -16.01
N PHE A 439 0.55 6.50 -16.40
CA PHE A 439 -0.19 7.63 -15.88
C PHE A 439 -1.51 7.76 -16.64
N ASN A 440 -2.62 7.38 -15.99
CA ASN A 440 -3.97 7.38 -16.56
C ASN A 440 -4.88 8.26 -15.72
N SER A 441 -4.95 9.54 -16.09
CA SER A 441 -5.81 10.50 -15.40
C SER A 441 -6.93 10.98 -16.30
N SER A 442 -8.07 11.31 -15.70
CA SER A 442 -9.17 12.05 -16.34
C SER A 442 -9.08 13.56 -16.10
N SER A 443 -8.06 14.03 -15.37
CA SER A 443 -7.85 15.45 -15.05
C SER A 443 -6.38 15.84 -15.21
N SER A 444 -6.11 17.10 -15.53
CA SER A 444 -4.74 17.62 -15.64
C SER A 444 -3.98 17.49 -14.33
N GLN A 445 -2.73 17.04 -14.42
CA GLN A 445 -1.87 16.77 -13.27
C GLN A 445 -0.61 17.62 -13.30
N THR A 446 -0.10 17.93 -12.11
CA THR A 446 1.25 18.45 -11.93
C THR A 446 2.17 17.31 -11.53
N MET A 447 3.32 17.19 -12.19
CA MET A 447 4.27 16.09 -12.01
C MET A 447 5.61 16.64 -11.51
N THR A 448 6.01 16.25 -10.32
CA THR A 448 7.28 16.62 -9.70
C THR A 448 8.15 15.37 -9.62
N TRP A 449 9.18 15.30 -10.47
CA TRP A 449 10.07 14.14 -10.54
C TRP A 449 11.16 14.23 -9.46
N GLY A 450 11.72 13.09 -9.09
CA GLY A 450 12.84 13.03 -8.16
C GLY A 450 14.13 13.49 -8.80
N ASN A 451 15.23 13.32 -8.07
CA ASN A 451 16.59 13.43 -8.61
C ASN A 451 17.45 12.15 -8.40
N PRO A 452 16.91 10.93 -8.57
CA PRO A 452 17.75 9.73 -8.72
C PRO A 452 18.39 9.69 -10.11
N THR A 453 19.35 8.78 -10.34
CA THR A 453 19.95 8.59 -11.68
C THR A 453 18.91 8.25 -12.76
N LEU A 454 17.88 7.49 -12.40
CA LEU A 454 16.71 7.19 -13.22
C LEU A 454 15.48 7.25 -12.32
N GLU A 455 14.51 8.12 -12.65
CA GLU A 455 13.21 8.13 -11.97
C GLU A 455 12.47 6.83 -12.28
N PHE A 456 12.46 6.44 -13.55
CA PHE A 456 11.88 5.19 -14.04
C PHE A 456 12.92 4.43 -14.87
N GLY A 457 13.33 3.25 -14.41
CA GLY A 457 14.15 2.33 -15.21
C GLY A 457 13.36 1.59 -16.30
N GLY A 458 12.03 1.47 -16.14
CA GLY A 458 11.13 0.81 -17.09
C GLY A 458 10.48 1.74 -18.12
N ASN A 459 9.43 1.25 -18.78
CA ASN A 459 8.63 2.05 -19.70
C ASN A 459 7.69 3.00 -18.94
N VAL A 460 7.49 4.20 -19.47
CA VAL A 460 6.55 5.19 -18.95
C VAL A 460 5.53 5.51 -20.02
N ARG A 461 4.25 5.43 -19.69
CA ARG A 461 3.17 5.80 -20.60
C ARG A 461 2.27 6.86 -19.98
N PHE A 462 2.07 7.98 -20.66
CA PHE A 462 0.99 8.92 -20.37
C PHE A 462 -0.19 8.59 -21.28
N ASN A 463 -1.34 8.24 -20.71
CA ASN A 463 -2.54 7.90 -21.46
C ASN A 463 -3.84 8.20 -20.69
N SER A 464 -4.51 9.30 -21.03
CA SER A 464 -5.79 9.73 -20.43
C SER A 464 -7.04 9.10 -21.05
N GLY A 465 -6.88 8.13 -21.96
CA GLY A 465 -7.97 7.33 -22.51
C GLY A 465 -8.96 8.10 -23.35
N GLY A 466 -10.10 8.51 -22.79
CA GLY A 466 -11.09 9.35 -23.49
C GLY A 466 -10.98 10.84 -23.16
N SER A 467 -10.12 11.21 -22.20
CA SER A 467 -10.09 12.55 -21.61
C SER A 467 -9.06 13.44 -22.30
N THR A 468 -9.29 14.75 -22.29
CA THR A 468 -8.27 15.75 -22.68
C THR A 468 -7.54 16.23 -21.44
N VAL A 469 -6.27 15.86 -21.30
CA VAL A 469 -5.51 16.01 -20.06
C VAL A 469 -4.12 16.55 -20.35
N THR A 470 -3.63 17.45 -19.51
CA THR A 470 -2.24 17.92 -19.54
C THR A 470 -1.52 17.48 -18.26
N PHE A 471 -0.41 16.75 -18.43
CA PHE A 471 0.57 16.48 -17.39
C PHE A 471 1.65 17.54 -17.48
N THR A 472 1.74 18.44 -16.50
CA THR A 472 2.73 19.53 -16.47
C THR A 472 3.86 19.19 -15.52
N MET A 473 5.09 19.14 -16.03
CA MET A 473 6.29 18.92 -15.22
C MET A 473 6.57 20.17 -14.37
N ALA A 474 6.83 20.00 -13.07
CA ALA A 474 7.04 21.12 -12.14
C ALA A 474 8.47 21.24 -11.64
N ALA A 475 9.19 20.13 -11.48
CA ALA A 475 10.60 20.13 -11.10
C ALA A 475 11.33 18.90 -11.65
N ASN A 476 12.65 19.06 -11.83
CA ASN A 476 13.61 18.07 -12.31
C ASN A 476 13.32 17.51 -13.71
N SER A 477 14.29 16.78 -14.27
CA SER A 477 14.14 16.06 -15.53
C SER A 477 13.23 14.84 -15.36
N LEU A 478 12.58 14.44 -16.44
CA LEU A 478 11.95 13.12 -16.54
C LEU A 478 12.97 12.16 -17.13
N ASP A 479 13.54 11.30 -16.28
CA ASP A 479 14.57 10.31 -16.65
C ASP A 479 13.99 8.90 -16.75
N VAL A 480 14.01 8.34 -17.96
CA VAL A 480 13.37 7.07 -18.34
C VAL A 480 14.39 6.12 -18.98
N GLY A 481 14.62 4.98 -18.36
CA GLY A 481 15.52 3.93 -18.87
C GLY A 481 14.92 3.11 -20.02
N GLY A 482 13.60 3.17 -20.22
CA GLY A 482 12.88 2.48 -21.29
C GLY A 482 12.27 3.43 -22.33
N THR A 483 11.10 3.03 -22.84
CA THR A 483 10.30 3.85 -23.75
C THR A 483 9.41 4.81 -22.96
N LEU A 484 9.47 6.09 -23.30
CA LEU A 484 8.47 7.08 -22.92
C LEU A 484 7.43 7.20 -24.04
N THR A 485 6.16 6.93 -23.73
CA THR A 485 5.06 7.07 -24.69
C THR A 485 4.03 8.08 -24.21
N ILE A 486 3.60 8.97 -25.10
CA ILE A 486 2.44 9.83 -24.90
C ILE A 486 1.38 9.41 -25.92
N ALA A 487 0.19 9.06 -25.44
CA ALA A 487 -0.91 8.62 -26.29
C ALA A 487 -2.25 9.08 -25.72
N GLY A 488 -3.25 9.34 -26.56
CA GLY A 488 -4.51 9.95 -26.12
C GLY A 488 -5.73 9.06 -26.13
N GLY A 489 -5.64 7.82 -26.62
CA GLY A 489 -6.84 7.01 -26.90
C GLY A 489 -7.79 7.75 -27.84
N ALA A 490 -9.03 7.97 -27.40
CA ALA A 490 -10.00 8.83 -28.11
C ALA A 490 -9.89 10.32 -27.71
N GLY A 491 -9.25 10.62 -26.58
CA GLY A 491 -8.98 11.97 -26.11
C GLY A 491 -7.63 12.51 -26.56
N THR A 492 -7.10 13.49 -25.82
CA THR A 492 -5.76 14.05 -26.05
C THR A 492 -4.96 14.07 -24.75
N THR A 493 -3.81 13.41 -24.74
CA THR A 493 -2.85 13.45 -23.63
C THR A 493 -1.69 14.36 -23.98
N THR A 494 -1.50 15.44 -23.22
CA THR A 494 -0.35 16.34 -23.38
C THR A 494 0.65 16.17 -22.24
N LEU A 495 1.93 15.97 -22.56
CA LEU A 495 3.03 16.22 -21.62
C LEU A 495 3.58 17.62 -21.88
N ASN A 496 3.64 18.47 -20.85
CA ASN A 496 4.16 19.83 -20.92
C ASN A 496 5.40 19.95 -20.03
N THR A 497 6.54 20.33 -20.62
CA THR A 497 7.81 20.52 -19.91
C THR A 497 7.87 21.81 -19.08
N SER A 498 6.78 22.60 -19.10
CA SER A 498 6.56 23.88 -18.42
C SER A 498 7.47 25.02 -18.87
N GLY A 499 7.21 26.23 -18.34
CA GLY A 499 8.07 27.39 -18.54
C GLY A 499 9.48 27.24 -17.93
N SER A 500 9.70 26.22 -17.09
CA SER A 500 11.02 25.88 -16.55
C SER A 500 11.88 25.09 -17.53
N ASN A 501 11.36 24.73 -18.71
CA ASN A 501 12.10 24.02 -19.77
C ASN A 501 12.76 22.72 -19.26
N LEU A 502 12.01 21.94 -18.47
CA LEU A 502 12.53 20.72 -17.86
C LEU A 502 12.88 19.67 -18.91
N ALA A 503 14.01 18.99 -18.74
CA ALA A 503 14.52 18.04 -19.72
C ALA A 503 13.75 16.70 -19.69
N ILE A 504 13.72 16.02 -20.82
CA ILE A 504 13.23 14.65 -20.96
C ILE A 504 14.40 13.79 -21.46
N ASN A 505 14.72 12.71 -20.74
CA ASN A 505 15.73 11.75 -21.13
C ASN A 505 15.07 10.37 -21.21
N ALA A 506 15.06 9.76 -22.39
CA ALA A 506 14.47 8.45 -22.61
C ALA A 506 15.31 7.63 -23.59
N VAL A 507 15.26 6.30 -23.54
CA VAL A 507 15.90 5.50 -24.60
C VAL A 507 15.12 5.67 -25.91
N THR A 508 13.81 5.48 -25.84
CA THR A 508 12.90 5.70 -26.97
C THR A 508 11.82 6.67 -26.54
N PHE A 509 11.53 7.67 -27.36
CA PHE A 509 10.42 8.58 -27.13
C PHE A 509 9.38 8.50 -28.25
N VAL A 510 8.13 8.22 -27.89
CA VAL A 510 7.03 8.06 -28.84
C VAL A 510 5.89 9.02 -28.49
N VAL A 511 5.47 9.80 -29.47
CA VAL A 511 4.20 10.54 -29.43
C VAL A 511 3.25 9.87 -30.42
N ASP A 512 2.34 9.09 -29.87
CA ASP A 512 1.39 8.25 -30.60
C ASP A 512 0.08 9.02 -30.88
N ALA A 513 -0.88 8.37 -31.52
CA ALA A 513 -2.20 8.94 -31.79
C ALA A 513 -2.87 9.49 -30.52
N GLY A 514 -3.40 10.72 -30.62
CA GLY A 514 -3.95 11.48 -29.50
C GLY A 514 -2.91 11.95 -28.47
N GLY A 515 -1.62 11.64 -28.66
CA GLY A 515 -0.53 12.15 -27.84
C GLY A 515 -0.05 13.52 -28.29
N ALA A 516 0.41 14.32 -27.33
CA ALA A 516 0.98 15.63 -27.56
C ALA A 516 2.18 15.91 -26.63
N LEU A 517 3.27 16.45 -27.17
CA LEU A 517 4.35 17.05 -26.40
C LEU A 517 4.35 18.56 -26.58
N THR A 518 4.35 19.32 -25.48
CA THR A 518 4.71 20.74 -25.45
C THR A 518 6.08 20.88 -24.80
N ALA A 519 7.11 21.07 -25.63
CA ALA A 519 8.50 21.02 -25.17
C ALA A 519 9.09 22.37 -24.74
N ASN A 520 8.43 23.49 -25.03
CA ASN A 520 8.91 24.82 -24.66
C ASN A 520 10.37 25.02 -25.13
N GLY A 521 11.32 25.32 -24.23
CA GLY A 521 12.76 25.40 -24.51
C GLY A 521 13.56 24.18 -24.04
N SER A 522 12.93 23.04 -23.78
CA SER A 522 13.56 21.87 -23.15
C SER A 522 14.55 21.13 -24.04
N THR A 523 15.48 20.42 -23.41
CA THR A 523 16.30 19.40 -24.06
C THR A 523 15.61 18.03 -23.99
N ILE A 524 15.54 17.33 -25.11
CA ILE A 524 14.96 15.99 -25.24
C ILE A 524 16.07 15.05 -25.70
N THR A 525 16.58 14.20 -24.81
CA THR A 525 17.70 13.30 -25.08
C THR A 525 17.18 11.88 -25.34
N VAL A 526 17.58 11.29 -26.47
CA VAL A 526 17.04 10.02 -26.97
C VAL A 526 18.08 9.16 -27.70
N THR A 527 17.79 7.85 -27.80
CA THR A 527 18.36 6.98 -28.85
C THR A 527 17.46 6.99 -30.08
N SER A 528 16.14 6.83 -29.86
CA SER A 528 15.10 6.82 -30.89
C SER A 528 13.98 7.80 -30.54
N ILE A 529 13.39 8.42 -31.56
CA ILE A 529 12.21 9.27 -31.41
C ILE A 529 11.25 9.07 -32.57
N ASP A 530 9.96 8.98 -32.26
CA ASP A 530 8.89 8.92 -33.24
C ASP A 530 7.70 9.78 -32.83
N THR A 531 7.38 10.80 -33.62
CA THR A 531 6.25 11.72 -33.38
C THR A 531 5.21 11.70 -34.50
N HIS A 532 5.26 10.73 -35.42
CA HIS A 532 4.49 10.81 -36.66
C HIS A 532 2.97 10.72 -36.50
N LEU A 533 2.48 10.03 -35.46
CA LEU A 533 1.04 9.88 -35.18
C LEU A 533 0.50 10.94 -34.22
N GLY A 534 1.40 11.65 -33.53
CA GLY A 534 1.06 12.62 -32.50
C GLY A 534 1.40 14.06 -32.87
N THR A 535 1.32 14.93 -31.88
CA THR A 535 1.69 16.34 -32.01
C THR A 535 2.93 16.68 -31.19
N PHE A 536 3.86 17.41 -31.80
CA PHE A 536 5.06 17.91 -31.13
C PHE A 536 5.15 19.42 -31.30
N THR A 537 4.78 20.15 -30.24
CA THR A 537 4.95 21.60 -30.15
C THR A 537 6.37 21.89 -29.66
N VAL A 538 7.26 22.11 -30.62
CA VAL A 538 8.71 22.15 -30.40
C VAL A 538 9.19 23.36 -29.61
N GLY A 539 8.55 24.53 -29.73
CA GLY A 539 9.06 25.77 -29.13
C GLY A 539 10.53 26.03 -29.48
N GLY A 540 11.33 26.43 -28.48
CA GLY A 540 12.79 26.58 -28.57
C GLY A 540 13.58 25.30 -28.23
N SER A 541 12.94 24.12 -28.19
CA SER A 541 13.56 22.87 -27.72
C SER A 541 14.75 22.39 -28.56
N THR A 542 15.51 21.47 -27.97
CA THR A 542 16.62 20.77 -28.63
C THR A 542 16.46 19.27 -28.50
N VAL A 543 16.38 18.55 -29.63
CA VAL A 543 16.45 17.09 -29.66
C VAL A 543 17.91 16.65 -29.71
N VAL A 544 18.34 15.78 -28.80
CA VAL A 544 19.70 15.26 -28.73
C VAL A 544 19.67 13.76 -28.92
N VAL A 545 20.28 13.27 -29.99
CA VAL A 545 20.52 11.83 -30.20
C VAL A 545 21.85 11.49 -29.53
N ASN A 546 21.82 10.70 -28.47
CA ASN A 546 23.00 10.45 -27.62
C ASN A 546 23.56 9.02 -27.71
N ALA A 547 22.88 8.11 -28.39
CA ALA A 547 23.28 6.71 -28.52
C ALA A 547 23.00 6.17 -29.93
N SER A 548 23.83 5.22 -30.35
CA SER A 548 23.76 4.63 -31.69
C SER A 548 22.67 3.56 -31.81
N GLY A 549 22.25 3.29 -33.05
CA GLY A 549 21.34 2.18 -33.38
C GLY A 549 19.86 2.51 -33.33
N GLY A 550 19.50 3.76 -32.96
CA GLY A 550 18.13 4.24 -32.97
C GLY A 550 17.64 4.79 -34.30
N SER A 551 16.34 5.08 -34.35
CA SER A 551 15.67 5.69 -35.49
C SER A 551 14.97 7.00 -35.13
N ILE A 552 14.96 7.94 -36.06
CA ILE A 552 14.42 9.29 -35.89
C ILE A 552 13.30 9.53 -36.91
N ASN A 553 12.09 9.75 -36.42
CA ASN A 553 10.92 10.07 -37.22
C ASN A 553 10.23 11.30 -36.63
N LEU A 554 10.53 12.47 -37.21
CA LEU A 554 10.03 13.76 -36.76
C LEU A 554 9.26 14.42 -37.90
N THR A 555 7.93 14.37 -37.85
CA THR A 555 7.09 14.94 -38.91
C THR A 555 6.87 16.45 -38.75
N GLN A 556 7.11 16.98 -37.55
CA GLN A 556 7.05 18.42 -37.27
C GLN A 556 8.40 19.09 -37.55
N THR A 557 8.37 20.40 -37.85
CA THR A 557 9.60 21.19 -37.96
C THR A 557 10.23 21.36 -36.58
N VAL A 558 11.41 20.79 -36.38
CA VAL A 558 12.15 20.94 -35.11
C VAL A 558 12.85 22.29 -35.01
N ASN A 559 13.10 22.75 -33.78
CA ASN A 559 13.92 23.92 -33.57
C ASN A 559 15.41 23.56 -33.70
N ASN A 560 15.95 22.82 -32.72
CA ASN A 560 17.32 22.32 -32.80
C ASN A 560 17.36 20.78 -32.78
N LEU A 561 18.33 20.19 -33.48
CA LEU A 561 18.64 18.77 -33.38
C LEU A 561 20.16 18.55 -33.40
N THR A 562 20.65 17.73 -32.47
CA THR A 562 22.06 17.37 -32.38
C THR A 562 22.21 15.85 -32.37
N VAL A 563 23.14 15.33 -33.16
CA VAL A 563 23.64 13.95 -33.02
C VAL A 563 24.99 14.05 -32.32
N SER A 564 25.11 13.39 -31.18
CA SER A 564 26.32 13.45 -30.36
C SER A 564 27.53 12.82 -31.09
N PRO A 565 28.77 13.18 -30.71
CA PRO A 565 29.96 12.58 -31.30
C PRO A 565 29.96 11.04 -31.23
N ALA A 566 30.49 10.40 -32.27
CA ALA A 566 30.55 8.96 -32.49
C ALA A 566 29.20 8.23 -32.56
N ILE A 567 28.09 8.96 -32.61
CA ILE A 567 26.74 8.37 -32.68
C ILE A 567 26.29 8.17 -34.13
N SER A 568 25.76 6.97 -34.42
CA SER A 568 25.14 6.63 -35.71
C SER A 568 23.63 6.49 -35.57
N THR A 569 22.87 7.10 -36.48
CA THR A 569 21.40 7.13 -36.41
C THR A 569 20.77 7.07 -37.80
N THR A 570 19.51 6.63 -37.86
CA THR A 570 18.75 6.52 -39.11
C THR A 570 17.48 7.37 -39.05
N PHE A 571 17.30 8.28 -39.98
CA PHE A 571 16.04 9.00 -40.17
C PHE A 571 15.09 8.19 -41.03
N THR A 572 13.95 7.81 -40.44
CA THR A 572 12.87 7.09 -41.13
C THR A 572 11.76 8.02 -41.61
N GLY A 573 11.80 9.30 -41.23
CA GLY A 573 10.97 10.38 -41.75
C GLY A 573 11.80 11.57 -42.22
N SER A 574 11.21 12.42 -43.07
CA SER A 574 11.87 13.64 -43.55
C SER A 574 12.07 14.63 -42.39
N LEU A 575 13.27 15.22 -42.31
CA LEU A 575 13.62 16.19 -41.28
C LEU A 575 13.46 17.61 -41.83
N THR A 576 12.69 18.44 -41.12
CA THR A 576 12.69 19.90 -41.29
C THR A 576 13.14 20.59 -40.02
N TRP A 577 14.02 21.59 -40.09
CA TRP A 577 14.47 22.35 -38.92
C TRP A 577 14.51 23.86 -39.15
N THR A 578 14.47 24.65 -38.07
CA THR A 578 14.47 26.12 -38.13
C THR A 578 15.62 26.79 -37.39
N GLY A 579 16.11 26.18 -36.31
CA GLY A 579 17.25 26.65 -35.54
C GLY A 579 18.54 25.98 -36.00
N THR A 580 19.10 25.13 -35.14
CA THR A 580 20.45 24.58 -35.29
C THR A 580 20.44 23.07 -35.48
N LEU A 581 21.08 22.59 -36.54
CA LEU A 581 21.30 21.17 -36.81
C LEU A 581 22.80 20.83 -36.75
N VAL A 582 23.18 19.90 -35.86
CA VAL A 582 24.60 19.60 -35.57
C VAL A 582 24.86 18.11 -35.59
N PHE A 583 25.76 17.65 -36.46
CA PHE A 583 26.25 16.26 -36.54
C PHE A 583 27.77 16.16 -36.34
N THR A 584 28.41 17.12 -35.68
CA THR A 584 29.87 17.17 -35.53
C THR A 584 30.46 15.88 -34.93
N ASN A 585 31.39 15.24 -35.64
CA ASN A 585 32.00 13.96 -35.25
C ASN A 585 31.01 12.81 -35.07
N ALA A 586 29.79 12.90 -35.59
CA ALA A 586 28.86 11.76 -35.62
C ALA A 586 29.43 10.62 -36.45
N GLY A 587 28.96 9.40 -36.20
CA GLY A 587 29.24 8.24 -37.04
C GLY A 587 28.47 8.35 -38.37
N THR A 588 27.70 7.32 -38.71
CA THR A 588 26.84 7.34 -39.89
C THR A 588 25.48 7.92 -39.57
N VAL A 589 25.11 9.01 -40.26
CA VAL A 589 23.76 9.58 -40.26
C VAL A 589 23.08 9.19 -41.57
N ALA A 590 22.12 8.28 -41.52
CA ALA A 590 21.44 7.77 -42.70
C ALA A 590 20.04 8.37 -42.83
N PHE A 591 19.71 9.00 -43.95
CA PHE A 591 18.35 9.49 -44.22
C PHE A 591 17.50 8.50 -45.02
N GLY A 592 18.10 7.45 -45.60
CA GLY A 592 17.37 6.54 -46.47
C GLY A 592 16.62 7.31 -47.57
N THR A 593 15.31 7.14 -47.63
CA THR A 593 14.43 7.82 -48.61
C THR A 593 13.88 9.17 -48.14
N SER A 594 14.29 9.62 -46.96
CA SER A 594 13.78 10.83 -46.31
C SER A 594 14.44 12.10 -46.86
N SER A 595 13.72 13.21 -46.82
CA SER A 595 14.24 14.53 -47.22
C SER A 595 14.83 15.29 -46.03
N LEU A 596 15.73 16.23 -46.31
CA LEU A 596 16.34 17.13 -45.34
C LEU A 596 16.07 18.57 -45.79
N THR A 597 15.34 19.35 -44.99
CA THR A 597 14.87 20.71 -45.35
C THR A 597 15.16 21.73 -44.25
N SER A 598 15.87 22.82 -44.55
CA SER A 598 15.95 23.96 -43.65
C SER A 598 14.75 24.89 -43.84
N SER A 599 14.31 25.56 -42.77
CA SER A 599 13.21 26.54 -42.80
C SER A 599 13.59 27.79 -42.03
N GLY A 600 13.34 28.99 -42.58
CA GLY A 600 13.79 30.24 -41.97
C GLY A 600 15.31 30.36 -41.84
N ALA A 601 15.78 31.23 -40.95
CA ALA A 601 17.21 31.50 -40.73
C ALA A 601 17.89 30.38 -39.91
N ALA A 602 18.12 29.24 -40.56
CA ALA A 602 18.66 28.03 -39.92
C ALA A 602 20.19 27.94 -40.00
N THR A 603 20.78 27.14 -39.11
CA THR A 603 22.22 26.82 -39.06
C THR A 603 22.44 25.32 -39.19
N LEU A 604 23.49 24.92 -39.90
CA LEU A 604 23.88 23.54 -40.13
C LEU A 604 25.38 23.32 -39.93
N THR A 605 25.77 22.34 -39.13
CA THR A 605 27.16 21.92 -38.94
C THR A 605 27.30 20.40 -39.02
N PHE A 606 28.12 19.92 -39.96
CA PHE A 606 28.42 18.48 -40.09
C PHE A 606 29.84 18.11 -39.72
N ALA A 607 30.80 19.05 -39.72
CA ALA A 607 32.21 18.77 -39.48
C ALA A 607 32.65 17.44 -40.14
N SER A 608 33.07 16.41 -39.40
CA SER A 608 33.55 15.11 -39.90
C SER A 608 32.47 14.02 -40.07
N ALA A 609 31.18 14.37 -40.01
CA ALA A 609 30.09 13.40 -40.12
C ALA A 609 30.08 12.65 -41.45
N THR A 610 29.63 11.39 -41.41
CA THR A 610 29.29 10.63 -42.62
C THR A 610 27.78 10.60 -42.82
N ILE A 611 27.30 11.17 -43.92
CA ILE A 611 25.87 11.29 -44.23
C ILE A 611 25.55 10.44 -45.46
N THR A 612 24.47 9.65 -45.39
CA THR A 612 24.03 8.83 -46.52
C THR A 612 22.55 9.06 -46.83
N MET A 613 22.18 9.18 -48.11
CA MET A 613 20.78 9.28 -48.54
C MET A 613 20.53 8.47 -49.82
N SER A 614 19.62 7.51 -49.76
CA SER A 614 19.25 6.66 -50.89
C SER A 614 18.21 7.28 -51.81
N SER A 615 17.37 8.20 -51.33
CA SER A 615 16.58 9.09 -52.17
C SER A 615 16.27 10.38 -51.40
N GLY A 616 15.12 11.02 -51.60
CA GLY A 616 14.72 12.24 -50.91
C GLY A 616 15.41 13.51 -51.39
N ASN A 617 14.84 14.66 -51.07
CA ASN A 617 15.39 15.96 -51.44
C ASN A 617 16.30 16.49 -50.34
N TRP A 618 17.38 17.17 -50.74
CA TRP A 618 18.19 18.00 -49.87
C TRP A 618 17.90 19.46 -50.20
N ASP A 619 17.29 20.20 -49.28
CA ASP A 619 17.06 21.63 -49.41
C ASP A 619 17.57 22.38 -48.18
N THR A 620 18.74 23.00 -48.33
CA THR A 620 19.35 23.87 -47.30
C THR A 620 19.35 25.33 -47.72
N SER A 621 18.48 25.70 -48.66
CA SER A 621 18.52 27.02 -49.30
C SER A 621 18.24 28.20 -48.37
N SER A 622 17.50 27.96 -47.29
CA SER A 622 17.17 28.97 -46.29
C SER A 622 18.21 29.07 -45.16
N ALA A 623 19.12 28.09 -45.03
CA ALA A 623 20.15 28.11 -44.00
C ALA A 623 21.12 29.28 -44.22
N THR A 624 21.29 30.12 -43.20
CA THR A 624 22.20 31.28 -43.22
C THR A 624 23.63 30.89 -42.90
N THR A 625 23.84 29.72 -42.29
CA THR A 625 25.16 29.18 -41.96
C THR A 625 25.22 27.69 -42.25
N PHE A 626 26.23 27.29 -43.03
CA PHE A 626 26.44 25.91 -43.44
C PHE A 626 27.94 25.57 -43.32
N THR A 627 28.28 24.69 -42.38
CA THR A 627 29.67 24.27 -42.11
C THR A 627 29.79 22.76 -42.26
N ALA A 628 30.24 22.31 -43.43
CA ALA A 628 30.39 20.88 -43.75
C ALA A 628 31.71 20.54 -44.46
N THR A 629 32.72 21.40 -44.36
CA THR A 629 33.99 21.33 -45.14
C THR A 629 34.84 20.08 -44.91
N SER A 630 34.54 19.28 -43.89
CA SER A 630 35.23 18.02 -43.59
C SER A 630 34.31 16.80 -43.62
N SER A 631 33.04 16.93 -44.05
CA SER A 631 32.05 15.87 -43.97
C SER A 631 32.11 14.96 -45.19
N SER A 632 31.70 13.70 -45.08
CA SER A 632 31.50 12.82 -46.23
C SER A 632 30.01 12.63 -46.49
N VAL A 633 29.52 13.03 -47.67
CA VAL A 633 28.10 12.86 -48.07
C VAL A 633 28.00 11.89 -49.23
N THR A 634 27.16 10.87 -49.10
CA THR A 634 26.90 9.87 -50.15
C THR A 634 25.43 9.84 -50.55
N PHE A 635 25.18 10.02 -51.84
CA PHE A 635 23.88 9.88 -52.46
C PHE A 635 23.84 8.60 -53.30
N SER A 636 22.94 7.67 -52.99
CA SER A 636 22.83 6.38 -53.69
C SER A 636 21.56 6.20 -54.52
N GLY A 637 20.71 7.23 -54.62
CA GLY A 637 19.58 7.24 -55.53
C GLY A 637 19.08 8.65 -55.84
N THR A 638 17.84 8.76 -56.33
CA THR A 638 17.33 9.97 -57.00
C THR A 638 16.79 11.03 -56.04
N GLY A 639 17.01 12.31 -56.36
CA GLY A 639 16.40 13.44 -55.64
C GLY A 639 16.99 14.79 -56.04
N ASN A 640 16.40 15.87 -55.53
CA ASN A 640 16.90 17.22 -55.76
C ASN A 640 17.95 17.63 -54.72
N LEU A 641 18.90 18.46 -55.13
CA LEU A 641 19.93 19.04 -54.28
C LEU A 641 19.93 20.56 -54.43
N ARG A 642 19.52 21.25 -53.37
CA ARG A 642 19.49 22.71 -53.27
C ARG A 642 20.25 23.14 -52.01
N ILE A 643 21.22 24.02 -52.21
CA ILE A 643 22.15 24.49 -51.19
C ILE A 643 22.02 26.01 -51.05
N GLY A 644 21.99 26.51 -49.82
CA GLY A 644 21.98 27.95 -49.51
C GLY A 644 23.38 28.51 -49.29
N GLY A 645 23.60 29.78 -49.68
CA GLY A 645 24.85 30.51 -49.43
C GLY A 645 26.08 30.00 -50.21
N SER A 646 27.29 30.34 -49.72
CA SER A 646 28.60 29.89 -50.23
C SER A 646 29.02 28.53 -49.65
N ALA A 647 28.05 27.66 -49.36
CA ALA A 647 28.24 26.41 -48.66
C ALA A 647 29.05 25.38 -49.45
N SER A 648 29.84 24.56 -48.74
CA SER A 648 30.61 23.47 -49.36
C SER A 648 30.59 22.18 -48.55
N PHE A 649 30.40 21.04 -49.24
CA PHE A 649 30.63 19.71 -48.66
C PHE A 649 32.13 19.38 -48.60
N GLY A 650 32.55 18.59 -47.61
CA GLY A 650 33.91 18.07 -47.51
C GLY A 650 34.24 17.07 -48.61
N ALA A 651 33.44 16.02 -48.76
CA ALA A 651 33.50 15.10 -49.88
C ALA A 651 32.07 14.74 -50.30
N LEU A 652 31.84 14.60 -51.59
CA LEU A 652 30.53 14.24 -52.14
C LEU A 652 30.66 13.02 -53.06
N THR A 653 29.91 11.97 -52.76
CA THR A 653 29.81 10.77 -53.61
C THR A 653 28.39 10.61 -54.15
N VAL A 654 28.24 10.40 -55.45
CA VAL A 654 26.99 9.98 -56.09
C VAL A 654 27.17 8.57 -56.64
N SER A 655 26.72 7.58 -55.88
CA SER A 655 26.93 6.16 -56.15
C SER A 655 25.77 5.50 -56.90
N GLY A 656 24.61 6.14 -57.00
CA GLY A 656 23.44 5.63 -57.72
C GLY A 656 22.34 6.67 -57.93
N GLY A 657 21.41 6.38 -58.83
CA GLY A 657 20.28 7.27 -59.21
C GLY A 657 20.71 8.61 -59.82
N THR A 658 19.78 9.58 -59.87
CA THR A 658 20.05 10.93 -60.42
C THR A 658 19.88 12.01 -59.35
N ARG A 659 20.92 12.80 -59.09
CA ARG A 659 20.88 13.98 -58.22
C ARG A 659 20.82 15.24 -59.06
N THR A 660 19.68 15.93 -59.03
CA THR A 660 19.43 17.14 -59.82
C THR A 660 19.75 18.38 -59.00
N LEU A 661 20.70 19.19 -59.47
CA LEU A 661 21.02 20.47 -58.81
C LEU A 661 19.93 21.50 -59.08
N GLN A 662 19.56 22.23 -58.03
CA GLN A 662 18.64 23.37 -58.09
C GLN A 662 19.30 24.69 -57.67
N SER A 663 20.59 24.64 -57.34
CA SER A 663 21.42 25.78 -56.97
C SER A 663 22.86 25.53 -57.41
N GLN A 664 23.70 26.57 -57.31
CA GLN A 664 25.15 26.37 -57.35
C GLN A 664 25.59 25.37 -56.28
N LEU A 665 26.64 24.60 -56.58
CA LEU A 665 27.21 23.62 -55.66
C LEU A 665 28.73 23.76 -55.63
N THR A 666 29.29 23.90 -54.43
CA THR A 666 30.73 23.90 -54.17
C THR A 666 31.09 22.73 -53.25
N MET A 667 32.23 22.09 -53.48
CA MET A 667 32.80 21.07 -52.58
C MET A 667 34.23 21.46 -52.24
N ALA A 668 34.58 21.40 -50.95
CA ALA A 668 35.92 21.65 -50.44
C ALA A 668 36.89 20.50 -50.80
N GLY A 669 36.39 19.27 -50.84
CA GLY A 669 37.17 18.09 -51.23
C GLY A 669 36.60 17.40 -52.48
N PRO A 670 36.85 16.08 -52.66
CA PRO A 670 36.63 15.40 -53.94
C PRO A 670 35.14 15.19 -54.25
N LEU A 671 34.83 15.26 -55.55
CA LEU A 671 33.57 14.77 -56.12
C LEU A 671 33.78 13.37 -56.71
N THR A 672 33.03 12.39 -56.24
CA THR A 672 33.09 11.00 -56.74
C THR A 672 31.76 10.59 -57.37
N LEU A 673 31.78 10.15 -58.62
CA LEU A 673 30.63 9.63 -59.35
C LEU A 673 30.86 8.14 -59.64
N SER A 674 30.54 7.29 -58.67
CA SER A 674 30.87 5.86 -58.71
C SER A 674 29.81 4.97 -59.37
N GLY A 675 28.61 5.51 -59.61
CA GLY A 675 27.52 4.78 -60.27
C GLY A 675 26.25 5.58 -60.56
N GLY A 676 26.12 6.79 -60.01
CA GLY A 676 24.96 7.66 -60.25
C GLY A 676 25.25 8.85 -61.16
N THR A 677 24.19 9.58 -61.51
CA THR A 677 24.25 10.80 -62.33
C THR A 677 24.12 12.04 -61.44
N LEU A 678 25.06 12.98 -61.54
CA LEU A 678 24.88 14.34 -61.06
C LEU A 678 24.40 15.22 -62.22
N ALA A 679 23.15 15.65 -62.20
CA ALA A 679 22.56 16.50 -63.23
C ALA A 679 22.62 17.97 -62.80
N LYS A 680 23.62 18.71 -63.26
CA LYS A 680 23.83 20.11 -62.83
C LYS A 680 22.92 21.11 -63.54
N GLY A 681 22.42 20.78 -64.73
CA GLY A 681 21.60 21.68 -65.54
C GLY A 681 22.35 22.96 -65.87
N THR A 682 21.78 24.12 -65.50
CA THR A 682 22.34 25.46 -65.70
C THR A 682 23.15 25.98 -64.51
N ASN A 683 23.25 25.20 -63.43
CA ASN A 683 23.90 25.64 -62.19
C ASN A 683 25.43 25.53 -62.29
N ALA A 684 26.13 26.43 -61.58
CA ALA A 684 27.57 26.36 -61.42
C ALA A 684 27.99 25.19 -60.51
N LEU A 685 29.10 24.54 -60.85
CA LEU A 685 29.67 23.41 -60.09
C LEU A 685 31.15 23.65 -59.83
N THR A 686 31.57 23.59 -58.57
CA THR A 686 32.97 23.74 -58.16
C THR A 686 33.41 22.57 -57.30
N ALA A 687 34.43 21.81 -57.71
CA ALA A 687 35.07 20.76 -56.92
C ALA A 687 36.53 21.12 -56.65
N ASN A 688 36.89 21.37 -55.38
CA ASN A 688 38.20 21.91 -55.04
C ASN A 688 39.31 20.86 -54.82
N ALA A 689 38.98 19.56 -54.84
CA ALA A 689 39.97 18.48 -54.72
C ALA A 689 39.74 17.33 -55.73
N GLY A 690 39.34 17.67 -56.95
CA GLY A 690 39.26 16.76 -58.09
C GLY A 690 37.88 16.14 -58.30
N LEU A 691 37.77 15.47 -59.45
CA LEU A 691 36.59 14.72 -59.89
C LEU A 691 37.03 13.30 -60.23
N THR A 692 36.44 12.31 -59.57
CA THR A 692 36.64 10.88 -59.89
C THR A 692 35.35 10.27 -60.39
N MET A 693 35.38 9.59 -61.54
CA MET A 693 34.25 8.90 -62.13
C MET A 693 34.62 7.43 -62.35
N SER A 694 33.90 6.53 -61.69
CA SER A 694 34.18 5.08 -61.73
C SER A 694 32.94 4.25 -62.03
N GLY A 695 31.95 4.86 -62.70
CA GLY A 695 30.69 4.24 -63.10
C GLY A 695 29.53 5.23 -63.22
N GLY A 696 29.68 6.47 -62.75
CA GLY A 696 28.66 7.50 -62.78
C GLY A 696 28.83 8.57 -63.88
N ALA A 697 27.87 9.49 -63.98
CA ALA A 697 27.81 10.50 -65.02
C ALA A 697 27.62 11.92 -64.47
N LEU A 698 28.12 12.92 -65.20
CA LEU A 698 27.86 14.34 -64.94
C LEU A 698 27.17 14.94 -66.16
N THR A 699 25.92 15.38 -66.02
CA THR A 699 25.16 15.97 -67.12
C THR A 699 24.96 17.47 -66.94
N SER A 700 25.14 18.22 -68.02
CA SER A 700 25.21 19.68 -68.02
C SER A 700 24.39 20.30 -69.16
N THR A 701 23.92 21.54 -68.97
CA THR A 701 23.27 22.35 -70.01
C THR A 701 24.00 23.69 -70.20
N SER A 702 24.30 24.39 -69.10
CA SER A 702 25.11 25.63 -69.07
C SER A 702 25.60 25.91 -67.63
N GLY A 703 26.24 27.05 -67.36
CA GLY A 703 26.77 27.39 -66.04
C GLY A 703 28.15 26.78 -65.78
N GLY A 704 29.10 27.61 -65.33
CA GLY A 704 30.52 27.27 -65.29
C GLY A 704 30.87 26.07 -64.40
N VAL A 705 31.88 25.31 -64.82
CA VAL A 705 32.46 24.22 -64.01
C VAL A 705 33.91 24.55 -63.69
N THR A 706 34.27 24.42 -62.42
CA THR A 706 35.65 24.57 -61.95
C THR A 706 36.05 23.32 -61.17
N ILE A 707 37.08 22.62 -61.64
CA ILE A 707 37.68 21.49 -60.95
C ILE A 707 39.13 21.85 -60.61
N THR A 708 39.44 21.90 -59.32
CA THR A 708 40.81 22.02 -58.82
C THR A 708 41.28 20.64 -58.39
N GLY A 709 42.40 20.15 -58.93
CA GLY A 709 42.88 18.77 -58.76
C GLY A 709 42.49 17.85 -59.93
N ASN A 710 42.96 16.59 -59.86
CA ASN A 710 42.85 15.63 -60.96
C ASN A 710 41.39 15.33 -61.36
N VAL A 711 41.16 15.21 -62.66
CA VAL A 711 39.96 14.59 -63.23
C VAL A 711 40.32 13.17 -63.65
N SER A 712 39.71 12.17 -63.00
CA SER A 712 39.92 10.75 -63.30
C SER A 712 38.63 10.11 -63.77
N ILE A 713 38.63 9.53 -64.97
CA ILE A 713 37.50 8.78 -65.54
C ILE A 713 37.98 7.35 -65.79
N ALA A 714 37.63 6.44 -64.89
CA ALA A 714 38.26 5.13 -64.77
C ALA A 714 37.37 3.95 -65.20
N ALA A 715 36.11 4.19 -65.59
CA ALA A 715 35.19 3.14 -66.02
C ALA A 715 34.48 3.50 -67.33
N ALA A 716 34.30 2.53 -68.22
CA ALA A 716 33.66 2.71 -69.54
C ALA A 716 32.22 3.26 -69.47
N ALA A 717 31.51 3.02 -68.37
CA ALA A 717 30.16 3.53 -68.13
C ALA A 717 30.14 5.01 -67.69
N SER A 718 31.29 5.61 -67.38
CA SER A 718 31.37 6.99 -66.92
C SER A 718 31.40 7.97 -68.09
N TYR A 719 30.60 9.04 -68.03
CA TYR A 719 30.62 10.08 -69.06
C TYR A 719 30.27 11.47 -68.50
N ILE A 720 30.77 12.50 -69.17
CA ILE A 720 30.36 13.88 -68.97
C ILE A 720 29.56 14.30 -70.21
N ALA A 721 28.31 14.70 -70.03
CA ALA A 721 27.52 15.34 -71.08
C ALA A 721 27.67 16.85 -70.96
N PHE A 722 28.53 17.43 -71.81
CA PHE A 722 28.84 18.85 -71.82
C PHE A 722 27.67 19.69 -72.35
N GLY A 723 27.52 20.89 -71.81
CA GLY A 723 26.61 21.91 -72.32
C GLY A 723 27.35 23.06 -73.00
N SER A 724 26.76 24.25 -72.96
CA SER A 724 27.31 25.50 -73.55
C SER A 724 28.30 26.25 -72.64
N GLU A 725 28.66 25.67 -71.50
CA GLU A 725 29.50 26.30 -70.47
C GLU A 725 31.01 26.22 -70.71
N SER A 726 31.75 27.08 -70.00
CA SER A 726 33.20 26.96 -69.85
C SER A 726 33.56 26.01 -68.70
N TRP A 727 34.59 25.19 -68.94
CA TRP A 727 35.20 24.30 -67.95
C TRP A 727 36.62 24.79 -67.64
N THR A 728 36.90 24.97 -66.36
CA THR A 728 38.25 25.28 -65.87
C THR A 728 38.72 24.09 -65.05
N VAL A 729 39.76 23.40 -65.53
CA VAL A 729 40.39 22.29 -64.82
C VAL A 729 41.83 22.69 -64.50
N SER A 730 42.19 22.70 -63.23
CA SER A 730 43.52 23.05 -62.73
C SER A 730 43.96 21.99 -61.73
N GLY A 731 44.64 20.96 -62.21
CA GLY A 731 44.91 19.76 -61.42
C GLY A 731 46.06 18.94 -61.94
#